data_AF-A0A2P5X913-F1
#
_entry.id   AF-A0A2P5X913-F1
#
_cell.length_a   1.000
_cell.length_b   1.000
_cell.length_c   1.000
_cell.angle_alpha   90.00
_cell.angle_beta   90.00
_cell.angle_gamma   90.00
#
_symmetry.space_group_name_H-M   'P 1'
#
loop_
_entity.id
_entity.type
_entity.pdbx_description
1 polymer ?
#
loop_
_entity_poly.entity_id
_entity_poly.type
_entity_poly.pdbx_seq_one_letter_code
_entity_poly.pdbx_strand_id
1 'polypeptide(L)'
;MEKQEVEQLDAPIILAVKGQTRNTVAYKLAKHLKYPLIDQDEITPFLQNSKHLNNISFEISLSIASIQLKELKLGVIISTPLSQKTQLDNLKKQAKSAGALLVIIQCLPKDGSNDFNIEGVPRLIVDPRKQTFVAEKFVSDELDKVRKRSYRHLHPLIFKNKLIPESEVKCSRCQETIPGPYYQCFLGCDEYIFHKACGELPGDLEQVGENCPKYLRVTEPEYLFPENLRSNCKICKYKGTEFSDGCHDCLFQTNMKGGFLPIIVNHESHAHPLNLLMMPLSYNYEFRCSGCGDFGHSISYRCYDCNFNLHVSCILLPRTVSYNYDKHPLRLTYDSLEQSYLEKSYCEAFITGLITMKRRRETMEVFTPKLMKLWKDWELRAMVVTSLLVQIILIVLGSQRKYIPKVKVRAIVWCSYLLADSVATIALGILTNNLGDIYDERGDVDLNTKLTAFWAPFLLLHLGGPDTITAYALEDNQLWLRHCFGLIIQTVVTGYIFLMAWSDSRLSLLSIPMIVVGSIKYGERTWTLWKASSDELRDSMLTSPDPGPNYSKLMNEYRLKQAEGFFMEIEEVKDVQEELDVAAPQGTTPDDQNIVKAHALFQTFKCLFADLILSFKDREKSQSLFQKMSGKDAFDVVAIELGFMYDKLYTKAVVIYTPMGLIRRITTFCLTFLVLLVFSFEDMKKYKKVDIFITFLLLVVAVFLEIYAALVLLFSDQTNHWLIKHNKTSCLKLIHSLQPVRKRWSSRVPQSSLLGSFLKEKPYFRLLKRVVEKWPPETYAEVDDDLKNLIFKHVKEKFNQFKEKQDDGNFRDLCSQRGTNVLQMYKRQTRLSLEWSINVEFDQSILIWHIATELCYFSEVALSTITSEIQSSREVSYCISNYMFCLLATFPFLLPIGIGLIRFRDTQAEAKRFFKERLTLSRTKAKHRITCNKMFLQSIDGELEMQEEESNTSTCWKSLDQAMTFLEEPTMYQMTAICKMLLRENIDVLPGKVKGDSSKSVLFDACRLASALNGVTNKKVRWDMIRDIWLEMLTYAASHSRGSQHCQQLRRGGELLTHVWLLMAHFGMSEQFQISKGYARALLTAK
;
A
#
# COMPACT_ATOMS: atom_id res chain seq x y z
N MET A 1 9.29 -40.53 40.57
CA MET A 1 8.48 -39.38 40.07
C MET A 1 8.87 -39.13 38.63
N GLU A 2 8.42 -39.97 37.72
CA GLU A 2 8.89 -40.00 36.32
C GLU A 2 7.69 -40.30 35.43
N LYS A 3 7.20 -39.28 34.69
CA LYS A 3 6.33 -39.48 33.51
C LYS A 3 6.00 -38.25 32.66
N GLN A 4 6.58 -37.05 32.83
CA GLN A 4 5.95 -35.85 32.21
C GLN A 4 6.85 -34.77 31.57
N GLU A 5 8.09 -35.06 31.19
CA GLU A 5 9.00 -34.00 30.68
C GLU A 5 9.41 -34.07 29.20
N VAL A 6 8.67 -34.75 28.30
CA VAL A 6 9.14 -34.95 26.90
C VAL A 6 8.27 -34.35 25.78
N GLU A 7 7.58 -33.23 25.99
CA GLU A 7 6.67 -32.70 24.94
C GLU A 7 6.91 -31.27 24.42
N GLN A 8 7.94 -30.54 24.86
CA GLN A 8 8.06 -29.13 24.49
C GLN A 8 9.36 -28.85 23.73
N LEU A 9 9.25 -28.69 22.40
CA LEU A 9 10.43 -28.61 21.54
C LEU A 9 10.45 -27.51 20.47
N ASP A 10 9.32 -26.86 20.22
CA ASP A 10 9.24 -25.49 19.70
C ASP A 10 8.11 -24.75 20.43
N ALA A 11 8.07 -25.02 21.73
CA ALA A 11 7.13 -24.48 22.67
C ALA A 11 7.48 -23.01 22.91
N PRO A 12 6.58 -22.05 22.65
CA PRO A 12 6.81 -20.68 23.10
C PRO A 12 7.02 -20.69 24.62
N ILE A 13 7.98 -19.92 25.14
CA ILE A 13 8.33 -19.94 26.57
C ILE A 13 7.55 -18.88 27.33
N ILE A 14 7.05 -19.22 28.51
CA ILE A 14 6.48 -18.29 29.49
C ILE A 14 7.52 -18.07 30.59
N LEU A 15 8.08 -16.86 30.67
CA LEU A 15 8.97 -16.45 31.75
C LEU A 15 8.19 -15.68 32.81
N ALA A 16 7.82 -16.33 33.91
CA ALA A 16 7.13 -15.67 35.02
C ALA A 16 8.14 -15.12 36.04
N VAL A 17 8.24 -13.79 36.17
CA VAL A 17 9.20 -13.11 37.04
C VAL A 17 8.52 -12.64 38.32
N LYS A 18 9.02 -13.10 39.49
CA LYS A 18 8.47 -12.74 40.82
C LYS A 18 9.55 -12.22 41.78
N GLY A 19 9.14 -11.41 42.77
CA GLY A 19 10.00 -10.83 43.80
C GLY A 19 10.12 -9.29 43.74
N GLN A 20 10.88 -8.68 44.67
CA GLN A 20 10.91 -7.20 44.86
C GLN A 20 11.41 -6.40 43.65
N THR A 21 12.36 -6.93 42.86
CA THR A 21 12.95 -6.25 41.69
C THR A 21 12.48 -6.83 40.36
N ARG A 22 11.32 -7.52 40.35
CA ARG A 22 10.82 -8.29 39.20
C ARG A 22 10.64 -7.45 37.94
N ASN A 23 10.12 -6.23 38.03
CA ASN A 23 9.83 -5.39 36.85
C ASN A 23 11.13 -4.99 36.12
N THR A 24 12.19 -4.67 36.87
CA THR A 24 13.51 -4.33 36.31
C THR A 24 14.16 -5.51 35.59
N VAL A 25 14.07 -6.71 36.17
CA VAL A 25 14.61 -7.94 35.58
C VAL A 25 13.81 -8.34 34.34
N ALA A 26 12.48 -8.28 34.45
CA ALA A 26 11.56 -8.61 33.35
C ALA A 26 11.74 -7.68 32.15
N TYR A 27 11.90 -6.36 32.37
CA TYR A 27 12.15 -5.38 31.30
C TYR A 27 13.48 -5.62 30.59
N LYS A 28 14.56 -5.89 31.34
CA LYS A 28 15.88 -6.18 30.74
C LYS A 28 15.87 -7.48 29.93
N LEU A 29 15.16 -8.51 30.40
CA LEU A 29 14.98 -9.77 29.67
C LEU A 29 14.14 -9.57 28.41
N ALA A 30 13.03 -8.81 28.49
CA ALA A 30 12.16 -8.53 27.35
C ALA A 30 12.90 -7.79 26.24
N LYS A 31 13.69 -6.78 26.60
CA LYS A 31 14.52 -6.02 25.65
C LYS A 31 15.56 -6.88 24.94
N HIS A 32 16.18 -7.83 25.64
CA HIS A 32 17.22 -8.69 25.10
C HIS A 32 16.65 -9.84 24.24
N LEU A 33 15.61 -10.53 24.75
CA LEU A 33 14.97 -11.66 24.08
C LEU A 33 13.97 -11.23 22.99
N LYS A 34 13.61 -9.94 22.95
CA LYS A 34 12.56 -9.37 22.09
C LYS A 34 11.19 -10.03 22.31
N TYR A 35 10.90 -10.45 23.54
CA TYR A 35 9.60 -11.00 23.91
C TYR A 35 8.67 -9.92 24.49
N PRO A 36 7.36 -9.99 24.23
CA PRO A 36 6.38 -9.14 24.90
C PRO A 36 6.45 -9.31 26.43
N LEU A 37 6.52 -8.19 27.14
CA LEU A 37 6.44 -8.10 28.60
C LEU A 37 5.01 -7.76 29.01
N ILE A 38 4.46 -8.53 29.93
CA ILE A 38 3.17 -8.30 30.58
C ILE A 38 3.44 -8.01 32.04
N ASP A 39 3.38 -6.75 32.45
CA ASP A 39 3.55 -6.37 33.85
C ASP A 39 2.20 -6.26 34.55
N GLN A 40 1.97 -7.14 35.54
CA GLN A 40 0.74 -7.12 36.32
C GLN A 40 0.59 -5.82 37.12
N ASP A 41 1.68 -5.15 37.50
CA ASP A 41 1.63 -3.89 38.25
C ASP A 41 1.21 -2.71 37.36
N GLU A 42 1.38 -2.81 36.04
CA GLU A 42 0.82 -1.85 35.08
C GLU A 42 -0.68 -2.07 34.89
N ILE A 43 -1.18 -3.30 35.03
CA ILE A 43 -2.59 -3.66 34.86
C ILE A 43 -3.42 -3.31 36.13
N THR A 44 -2.81 -3.43 37.31
CA THR A 44 -3.49 -3.29 38.61
C THR A 44 -4.13 -1.88 38.86
N PRO A 45 -3.50 -0.74 38.50
CA PRO A 45 -4.08 0.60 38.65
C PRO A 45 -5.36 0.84 37.84
N PHE A 46 -5.57 0.09 36.75
CA PHE A 46 -6.75 0.23 35.88
C PHE A 46 -8.02 -0.42 36.46
N LEU A 47 -7.90 -1.14 37.58
CA LEU A 47 -8.99 -1.91 38.22
C LEU A 47 -9.48 -1.22 39.51
N GLN A 48 -10.13 -0.05 39.44
CA GLN A 48 -10.66 0.63 40.64
C GLN A 48 -11.85 -0.13 41.29
N ASN A 49 -11.80 -0.32 42.62
CA ASN A 49 -12.88 -0.75 43.54
C ASN A 49 -13.32 -2.24 43.57
N SER A 50 -12.42 -3.23 43.52
CA SER A 50 -12.78 -4.62 43.84
C SER A 50 -11.90 -5.25 44.93
N LYS A 51 -12.49 -5.98 45.87
CA LYS A 51 -11.77 -6.70 46.94
C LYS A 51 -10.85 -7.84 46.41
N HIS A 52 -10.85 -8.11 45.10
CA HIS A 52 -10.08 -9.18 44.43
C HIS A 52 -9.14 -8.69 43.31
N LEU A 53 -8.73 -7.42 43.39
CA LEU A 53 -7.88 -6.69 42.44
C LEU A 53 -6.68 -7.50 41.89
N ASN A 54 -5.92 -8.19 42.75
CA ASN A 54 -4.75 -8.98 42.35
C ASN A 54 -5.08 -10.24 41.53
N ASN A 55 -6.28 -10.81 41.70
CA ASN A 55 -6.68 -11.97 40.91
C ASN A 55 -7.22 -11.55 39.55
N ILE A 56 -7.95 -10.43 39.47
CA ILE A 56 -8.46 -9.90 38.21
C ILE A 56 -7.31 -9.41 37.31
N SER A 57 -6.32 -8.69 37.87
CA SER A 57 -5.16 -8.26 37.08
C SER A 57 -4.35 -9.43 36.54
N PHE A 58 -4.22 -10.50 37.33
CA PHE A 58 -3.56 -11.73 36.93
C PHE A 58 -4.29 -12.48 35.80
N GLU A 59 -5.62 -12.59 35.86
CA GLU A 59 -6.43 -13.22 34.81
C GLU A 59 -6.37 -12.46 33.47
N ILE A 60 -6.28 -11.13 33.54
CA ILE A 60 -6.07 -10.30 32.35
C ILE A 60 -4.67 -10.53 31.77
N SER A 61 -3.63 -10.56 32.62
CA SER A 61 -2.27 -10.90 32.17
C SER A 61 -2.21 -12.26 31.48
N LEU A 62 -2.92 -13.25 32.02
CA LEU A 62 -3.04 -14.58 31.42
C LEU A 62 -3.79 -14.54 30.08
N SER A 63 -4.89 -13.79 29.97
CA SER A 63 -5.64 -13.68 28.71
C SER A 63 -4.78 -13.08 27.59
N ILE A 64 -4.02 -12.02 27.90
CA ILE A 64 -3.08 -11.40 26.96
C ILE A 64 -1.98 -12.38 26.56
N ALA A 65 -1.38 -13.07 27.54
CA ALA A 65 -0.39 -14.11 27.27
C ALA A 65 -0.95 -15.23 26.38
N SER A 66 -2.23 -15.59 26.51
CA SER A 66 -2.83 -16.68 25.73
C SER A 66 -2.92 -16.33 24.25
N ILE A 67 -3.25 -15.08 23.89
CA ILE A 67 -3.32 -14.63 22.50
C ILE A 67 -1.92 -14.67 21.87
N GLN A 68 -0.92 -14.16 22.58
CA GLN A 68 0.48 -14.14 22.11
C GLN A 68 1.04 -15.56 21.93
N LEU A 69 0.73 -16.46 22.86
CA LEU A 69 1.22 -17.84 22.84
C LEU A 69 0.49 -18.73 21.82
N LYS A 70 -0.85 -18.58 21.67
CA LYS A 70 -1.66 -19.48 20.82
C LYS A 70 -1.83 -18.99 19.38
N GLU A 71 -2.07 -17.69 19.18
CA GLU A 71 -2.33 -17.14 17.85
C GLU A 71 -1.04 -16.73 17.14
N LEU A 72 -0.09 -16.15 17.89
CA LEU A 72 1.15 -15.61 17.33
C LEU A 72 2.38 -16.52 17.55
N LYS A 73 2.25 -17.56 18.39
CA LYS A 73 3.31 -18.52 18.75
C LYS A 73 4.61 -17.86 19.26
N LEU A 74 4.50 -16.72 19.95
CA LEU A 74 5.64 -15.99 20.52
C LEU A 74 5.85 -16.32 22.00
N GLY A 75 7.09 -16.34 22.48
CA GLY A 75 7.40 -16.42 23.92
C GLY A 75 7.00 -15.14 24.65
N VAL A 76 6.61 -15.23 25.92
CA VAL A 76 6.08 -14.11 26.71
C VAL A 76 6.74 -14.02 28.09
N ILE A 77 6.98 -12.80 28.56
CA ILE A 77 7.47 -12.54 29.91
C ILE A 77 6.33 -11.95 30.73
N ILE A 78 6.03 -12.52 31.89
CA ILE A 78 4.98 -12.05 32.79
C ILE A 78 5.62 -11.63 34.10
N SER A 79 5.60 -10.34 34.42
CA SER A 79 5.96 -9.86 35.76
C SER A 79 4.73 -9.96 36.66
N THR A 80 4.79 -10.83 37.67
CA THR A 80 3.66 -11.09 38.57
C THR A 80 4.16 -11.37 40.00
N PRO A 81 3.48 -10.89 41.06
CA PRO A 81 3.91 -11.14 42.44
C PRO A 81 3.74 -12.61 42.84
N LEU A 82 2.91 -13.40 42.14
CA LEU A 82 2.72 -14.84 42.36
C LEU A 82 2.50 -15.21 43.84
N SER A 83 1.57 -14.53 44.49
CA SER A 83 1.32 -14.64 45.94
C SER A 83 0.30 -15.71 46.34
N GLN A 84 -0.42 -16.30 45.37
CA GLN A 84 -1.43 -17.34 45.61
C GLN A 84 -1.17 -18.60 44.77
N LYS A 85 -1.43 -19.78 45.36
CA LYS A 85 -1.28 -21.08 44.67
C LYS A 85 -2.15 -21.19 43.40
N THR A 86 -3.35 -20.62 43.46
CA THR A 86 -4.30 -20.54 42.34
C THR A 86 -3.70 -19.87 41.10
N GLN A 87 -2.85 -18.85 41.27
CA GLN A 87 -2.21 -18.14 40.17
C GLN A 87 -1.19 -19.04 39.44
N LEU A 88 -0.39 -19.78 40.19
CA LEU A 88 0.57 -20.74 39.63
C LEU A 88 -0.14 -21.86 38.86
N ASP A 89 -1.24 -22.38 39.39
CA ASP A 89 -2.02 -23.43 38.74
C ASP A 89 -2.63 -22.95 37.41
N ASN A 90 -3.07 -21.70 37.33
CA ASN A 90 -3.56 -21.11 36.09
C ASN A 90 -2.45 -20.91 35.05
N LEU A 91 -1.24 -20.51 35.45
CA LEU A 91 -0.08 -20.47 34.54
C LEU A 91 0.30 -21.85 34.04
N LYS A 92 0.31 -22.87 34.90
CA LYS A 92 0.56 -24.27 34.50
C LYS A 92 -0.47 -24.74 33.48
N LYS A 93 -1.76 -24.46 33.73
CA LYS A 93 -2.86 -24.81 32.83
C LYS A 93 -2.69 -24.10 31.47
N GLN A 94 -2.32 -22.84 31.49
CA GLN A 94 -2.13 -22.06 30.27
C GLN A 94 -0.93 -22.52 29.46
N ALA A 95 0.22 -22.73 30.13
CA ALA A 95 1.43 -23.29 29.55
C ALA A 95 1.14 -24.63 28.88
N LYS A 96 0.44 -25.53 29.58
CA LYS A 96 -0.01 -26.81 29.03
C LYS A 96 -0.94 -26.64 27.83
N SER A 97 -1.89 -25.71 27.90
CA SER A 97 -2.86 -25.46 26.81
C SER A 97 -2.25 -24.84 25.55
N ALA A 98 -1.14 -24.11 25.69
CA ALA A 98 -0.43 -23.48 24.58
C ALA A 98 0.78 -24.30 24.12
N GLY A 99 1.01 -25.48 24.72
CA GLY A 99 2.20 -26.28 24.49
C GLY A 99 3.50 -25.53 24.81
N ALA A 100 3.46 -24.61 25.79
CA ALA A 100 4.47 -23.62 26.11
C ALA A 100 5.29 -23.98 27.37
N LEU A 101 6.61 -23.77 27.38
CA LEU A 101 7.47 -24.06 28.54
C LEU A 101 7.33 -22.96 29.60
N LEU A 102 6.94 -23.31 30.82
CA LEU A 102 6.87 -22.36 31.94
C LEU A 102 8.16 -22.38 32.74
N VAL A 103 8.79 -21.22 32.93
CA VAL A 103 9.97 -21.05 33.79
C VAL A 103 9.71 -19.90 34.76
N ILE A 104 10.03 -20.12 36.05
CA ILE A 104 9.85 -19.11 37.09
C ILE A 104 11.20 -18.48 37.44
N ILE A 105 11.28 -17.17 37.31
CA ILE A 105 12.46 -16.38 37.69
C ILE A 105 12.16 -15.70 39.02
N GLN A 106 12.88 -16.09 40.07
CA GLN A 106 12.69 -15.54 41.41
C GLN A 106 13.81 -14.56 41.79
N CYS A 107 13.43 -13.30 41.98
CA CYS A 107 14.29 -12.27 42.55
C CYS A 107 14.32 -12.39 44.08
N LEU A 108 15.50 -12.56 44.68
CA LEU A 108 15.63 -12.74 46.13
C LEU A 108 15.14 -11.50 46.92
N PRO A 109 14.42 -11.68 48.05
CA PRO A 109 14.09 -10.59 48.96
C PRO A 109 15.32 -10.16 49.80
N LYS A 110 15.29 -8.95 50.37
CA LYS A 110 16.37 -8.47 51.27
C LYS A 110 16.55 -9.34 52.53
N ASP A 111 15.49 -9.98 53.04
CA ASP A 111 15.47 -10.55 54.40
C ASP A 111 15.24 -12.07 54.49
N GLY A 112 15.43 -12.82 53.39
CA GLY A 112 15.56 -14.29 53.45
C GLY A 112 14.34 -15.10 53.92
N SER A 113 13.14 -14.52 54.02
CA SER A 113 11.93 -15.28 54.37
C SER A 113 11.48 -16.19 53.21
N ASN A 114 11.24 -17.47 53.56
CA ASN A 114 10.85 -18.54 52.65
C ASN A 114 9.40 -18.40 52.20
N ASP A 115 9.18 -18.47 50.88
CA ASP A 115 7.86 -18.30 50.28
C ASP A 115 7.57 -19.44 49.28
N PHE A 116 6.49 -20.19 49.57
CA PHE A 116 5.82 -21.29 48.84
C PHE A 116 6.68 -22.29 48.02
N ASN A 117 6.51 -23.59 48.30
CA ASN A 117 7.15 -24.68 47.56
C ASN A 117 6.53 -24.82 46.15
N ILE A 118 7.27 -24.41 45.11
CA ILE A 118 6.83 -24.49 43.71
C ILE A 118 7.28 -25.82 43.13
N GLU A 119 6.52 -26.89 43.39
CA GLU A 119 6.83 -28.21 42.85
C GLU A 119 6.51 -28.30 41.35
N GLY A 120 7.45 -28.87 40.58
CA GLY A 120 7.26 -29.28 39.19
C GLY A 120 7.41 -28.18 38.11
N VAL A 121 8.07 -27.05 38.40
CA VAL A 121 8.38 -26.01 37.39
C VAL A 121 9.85 -25.56 37.55
N PRO A 122 10.64 -25.44 36.46
CA PRO A 122 12.01 -24.94 36.53
C PRO A 122 12.09 -23.55 37.17
N ARG A 123 12.96 -23.40 38.17
CA ARG A 123 13.16 -22.16 38.93
C ARG A 123 14.58 -21.65 38.75
N LEU A 124 14.71 -20.39 38.31
CA LEU A 124 15.98 -19.68 38.23
C LEU A 124 16.01 -18.54 39.26
N ILE A 125 17.12 -18.39 39.97
CA ILE A 125 17.26 -17.39 41.05
C ILE A 125 18.12 -16.22 40.56
N VAL A 126 17.65 -15.00 40.78
CA VAL A 126 18.36 -13.76 40.46
C VAL A 126 18.65 -12.99 41.74
N ASP A 127 19.93 -12.74 42.02
CA ASP A 127 20.38 -11.95 43.17
C ASP A 127 20.51 -10.46 42.79
N PRO A 128 19.68 -9.57 43.38
CA PRO A 128 19.72 -8.14 43.10
C PRO A 128 20.92 -7.40 43.72
N ARG A 129 21.76 -8.05 44.56
CA ARG A 129 22.96 -7.43 45.18
C ARG A 129 24.14 -7.30 44.22
N LYS A 130 24.10 -7.93 43.04
CA LYS A 130 25.12 -7.76 41.98
C LYS A 130 24.88 -6.44 41.24
N GLN A 131 25.96 -5.66 41.07
CA GLN A 131 25.92 -4.23 40.74
C GLN A 131 25.21 -3.84 39.43
N THR A 132 24.92 -4.77 38.51
CA THR A 132 23.87 -4.62 37.49
C THR A 132 23.48 -6.01 36.91
N PHE A 133 22.18 -6.33 36.85
CA PHE A 133 21.70 -7.48 36.07
C PHE A 133 21.96 -7.28 34.57
N VAL A 134 22.65 -8.22 33.91
CA VAL A 134 22.95 -8.26 32.48
C VAL A 134 22.20 -9.43 31.84
N ALA A 135 21.19 -9.12 31.02
CA ALA A 135 20.25 -10.10 30.48
C ALA A 135 20.92 -11.14 29.56
N GLU A 136 21.86 -10.70 28.71
CA GLU A 136 22.59 -11.57 27.78
C GLU A 136 23.33 -12.71 28.49
N LYS A 137 24.09 -12.37 29.53
CA LYS A 137 24.84 -13.34 30.32
C LYS A 137 23.94 -14.31 31.09
N PHE A 138 22.81 -13.81 31.62
CA PHE A 138 21.83 -14.68 32.29
C PHE A 138 21.15 -15.64 31.31
N VAL A 139 20.85 -15.18 30.10
CA VAL A 139 20.25 -16.02 29.06
C VAL A 139 21.22 -17.11 28.63
N SER A 140 22.49 -16.77 28.36
CA SER A 140 23.51 -17.75 27.96
C SER A 140 23.83 -18.76 29.07
N ASP A 141 23.96 -18.27 30.30
CA ASP A 141 24.50 -19.08 31.40
C ASP A 141 23.43 -19.92 32.08
N GLU A 142 22.16 -19.47 32.10
CA GLU A 142 21.10 -20.13 32.89
C GLU A 142 19.89 -20.51 32.04
N LEU A 143 19.36 -19.59 31.20
CA LEU A 143 18.14 -19.86 30.44
C LEU A 143 18.35 -20.84 29.29
N ASP A 144 19.47 -20.75 28.58
CA ASP A 144 19.81 -21.64 27.46
C ASP A 144 20.16 -23.05 27.93
N LYS A 145 20.63 -23.24 29.17
CA LYS A 145 20.79 -24.57 29.78
C LYS A 145 19.43 -25.25 29.98
N VAL A 146 18.40 -24.49 30.35
CA VAL A 146 17.01 -24.97 30.45
C VAL A 146 16.44 -25.26 29.05
N ARG A 147 16.75 -24.41 28.06
CA ARG A 147 16.32 -24.57 26.66
C ARG A 147 17.01 -25.72 25.92
N LYS A 148 18.25 -26.07 26.27
CA LYS A 148 19.02 -27.19 25.67
C LYS A 148 18.53 -28.59 26.06
N ARG A 149 17.55 -28.71 26.97
CA ARG A 149 16.90 -30.00 27.31
C ARG A 149 15.77 -30.39 26.33
N SER A 150 15.74 -29.74 25.17
CA SER A 150 14.80 -29.93 24.08
C SER A 150 15.44 -30.87 23.05
N TYR A 151 14.96 -32.11 22.97
CA TYR A 151 15.50 -33.24 22.16
C TYR A 151 14.84 -33.53 20.78
N ARG A 152 14.68 -32.57 19.85
CA ARG A 152 14.27 -32.85 18.44
C ARG A 152 15.13 -32.02 17.49
N HIS A 153 15.72 -32.65 16.48
CA HIS A 153 16.68 -31.99 15.60
C HIS A 153 16.03 -31.41 14.34
N LEU A 154 15.49 -30.19 14.42
CA LEU A 154 14.87 -29.45 13.30
C LEU A 154 15.74 -28.28 12.80
N HIS A 155 17.04 -28.31 13.11
CA HIS A 155 17.96 -27.21 12.86
C HIS A 155 18.58 -27.31 11.46
N PRO A 156 18.84 -26.18 10.80
CA PRO A 156 19.56 -26.20 9.53
C PRO A 156 20.99 -26.72 9.71
N LEU A 157 21.46 -27.50 8.73
CA LEU A 157 22.87 -27.84 8.62
C LEU A 157 23.60 -26.73 7.86
N ILE A 158 24.64 -26.17 8.47
CA ILE A 158 25.46 -25.11 7.90
C ILE A 158 26.81 -25.66 7.47
N PHE A 159 27.32 -25.17 6.35
CA PHE A 159 28.63 -25.52 5.83
C PHE A 159 29.74 -24.79 6.62
N LYS A 160 30.76 -25.53 7.05
CA LYS A 160 31.96 -25.00 7.71
C LYS A 160 33.20 -25.38 6.92
N ASN A 161 33.94 -24.37 6.48
CA ASN A 161 35.15 -24.51 5.67
C ASN A 161 36.45 -24.47 6.50
N LYS A 162 36.41 -24.86 7.79
CA LYS A 162 37.57 -24.83 8.70
C LYS A 162 38.11 -26.24 8.94
N LEU A 163 39.42 -26.40 8.88
CA LEU A 163 40.13 -27.63 9.28
C LEU A 163 40.01 -27.80 10.81
N ILE A 164 39.53 -28.95 11.27
CA ILE A 164 39.49 -29.32 12.69
C ILE A 164 40.80 -30.07 13.01
N PRO A 165 41.50 -29.80 14.12
CA PRO A 165 42.59 -30.65 14.60
C PRO A 165 42.13 -32.11 14.73
N GLU A 166 42.94 -33.07 14.28
CA GLU A 166 42.59 -34.48 13.97
C GLU A 166 42.11 -35.39 15.14
N SER A 167 41.43 -34.90 16.18
CA SER A 167 41.11 -35.77 17.33
C SER A 167 39.73 -35.74 17.99
N GLU A 168 38.74 -34.93 17.57
CA GLU A 168 37.47 -34.89 18.36
C GLU A 168 36.13 -35.02 17.64
N VAL A 169 36.04 -34.98 16.30
CA VAL A 169 34.73 -34.98 15.63
C VAL A 169 34.61 -36.06 14.55
N LYS A 170 33.66 -36.97 14.72
CA LYS A 170 33.32 -38.06 13.78
C LYS A 170 32.08 -37.71 12.95
N CYS A 171 32.07 -38.09 11.68
CA CYS A 171 30.91 -37.94 10.83
C CYS A 171 29.78 -38.88 11.25
N SER A 172 28.58 -38.35 11.43
CA SER A 172 27.40 -39.11 11.87
C SER A 172 26.93 -40.14 10.83
N ARG A 173 27.38 -40.04 9.58
CA ARG A 173 27.02 -40.99 8.49
C ARG A 173 28.04 -42.11 8.32
N CYS A 174 29.32 -41.80 8.10
CA CYS A 174 30.36 -42.82 7.86
C CYS A 174 31.15 -43.22 9.12
N GLN A 175 30.97 -42.52 10.24
CA GLN A 175 31.66 -42.73 11.52
C GLN A 175 33.19 -42.49 11.51
N GLU A 176 33.75 -42.04 10.39
CA GLU A 176 35.15 -41.63 10.26
C GLU A 176 35.38 -40.20 10.79
N THR A 177 36.62 -39.89 11.17
CA THR A 177 37.01 -38.54 11.61
C THR A 177 36.89 -37.52 10.48
N ILE A 178 36.62 -36.26 10.83
CA ILE A 178 36.44 -35.16 9.87
C ILE A 178 37.70 -34.27 9.83
N PRO A 179 38.63 -34.50 8.88
CA PRO A 179 39.83 -33.66 8.73
C PRO A 179 39.59 -32.39 7.91
N GLY A 180 38.46 -32.29 7.19
CA GLY A 180 38.20 -31.29 6.15
C GLY A 180 36.82 -30.60 6.26
N PRO A 181 36.34 -29.93 5.20
CA PRO A 181 35.07 -29.19 5.24
C PRO A 181 33.88 -30.09 5.55
N TYR A 182 32.98 -29.59 6.39
CA TYR A 182 31.88 -30.37 6.96
C TYR A 182 30.60 -29.56 7.10
N TYR A 183 29.49 -30.27 7.19
CA TYR A 183 28.20 -29.72 7.59
C TYR A 183 27.99 -29.98 9.07
N GLN A 184 27.53 -28.97 9.80
CA GLN A 184 27.16 -29.10 11.21
C GLN A 184 25.84 -28.40 11.45
N CYS A 185 25.04 -28.95 12.36
CA CYS A 185 23.89 -28.26 12.92
C CYS A 185 24.20 -26.81 13.31
N PHE A 186 23.37 -25.85 12.88
CA PHE A 186 23.51 -24.44 13.24
C PHE A 186 23.60 -24.17 14.75
N LEU A 187 22.85 -24.95 15.56
CA LEU A 187 22.89 -24.85 17.03
C LEU A 187 24.02 -25.69 17.67
N GLY A 188 24.93 -26.25 16.87
CA GLY A 188 26.08 -27.01 17.35
C GLY A 188 25.71 -28.36 17.98
N CYS A 189 24.69 -29.04 17.45
CA CYS A 189 24.36 -30.40 17.91
C CYS A 189 25.46 -31.38 17.48
N ASP A 190 26.03 -32.12 18.45
CA ASP A 190 27.13 -33.07 18.22
C ASP A 190 26.72 -34.30 17.41
N GLU A 191 25.42 -34.58 17.27
CA GLU A 191 24.90 -35.77 16.60
C GLU A 191 24.66 -35.61 15.09
N TYR A 192 24.77 -34.40 14.57
CA TYR A 192 24.43 -34.07 13.17
C TYR A 192 25.57 -33.28 12.54
N ILE A 193 26.69 -33.99 12.37
CA ILE A 193 27.92 -33.48 11.76
C ILE A 193 28.31 -34.43 10.63
N PHE A 194 28.45 -33.91 9.42
CA PHE A 194 28.69 -34.71 8.22
C PHE A 194 29.91 -34.22 7.47
N HIS A 195 30.74 -35.11 6.93
CA HIS A 195 31.63 -34.69 5.83
C HIS A 195 30.78 -34.06 4.73
N LYS A 196 31.33 -33.07 4.01
CA LYS A 196 30.65 -32.48 2.86
C LYS A 196 30.07 -33.55 1.92
N ALA A 197 30.91 -34.51 1.52
CA ALA A 197 30.50 -35.62 0.66
C ALA A 197 29.43 -36.52 1.28
N CYS A 198 29.44 -36.73 2.61
CA CYS A 198 28.44 -37.54 3.30
C CYS A 198 27.07 -36.86 3.41
N GLY A 199 27.03 -35.53 3.51
CA GLY A 199 25.79 -34.75 3.51
C GLY A 199 25.15 -34.66 2.12
N GLU A 200 25.99 -34.59 1.08
CA GLU A 200 25.57 -34.49 -0.32
C GLU A 200 25.25 -35.87 -0.95
N LEU A 201 25.70 -37.00 -0.37
CA LEU A 201 25.47 -38.36 -0.87
C LEU A 201 23.96 -38.74 -0.89
N PRO A 202 23.42 -39.30 -2.00
CA PRO A 202 24.12 -39.93 -3.13
C PRO A 202 24.76 -38.99 -4.18
N GLY A 203 24.52 -37.68 -4.13
CA GLY A 203 25.15 -36.68 -5.00
C GLY A 203 24.60 -36.60 -6.43
N ASP A 204 24.24 -37.73 -7.05
CA ASP A 204 23.62 -37.79 -8.37
C ASP A 204 22.09 -37.88 -8.28
N LEU A 205 21.40 -36.79 -8.64
CA LEU A 205 19.94 -36.71 -8.56
C LEU A 205 19.22 -37.58 -9.59
N GLU A 206 19.85 -37.92 -10.72
CA GLU A 206 19.25 -38.84 -11.70
C GLU A 206 19.26 -40.26 -11.15
N GLN A 207 20.38 -40.70 -10.57
CA GLN A 207 20.49 -42.00 -9.90
C GLN A 207 19.60 -42.10 -8.64
N VAL A 208 19.46 -41.01 -7.88
CA VAL A 208 18.47 -40.92 -6.78
C VAL A 208 17.06 -41.01 -7.35
N GLY A 209 16.80 -40.38 -8.49
CA GLY A 209 15.55 -40.42 -9.24
C GLY A 209 15.19 -41.81 -9.78
N GLU A 210 16.13 -42.74 -9.89
CA GLU A 210 15.82 -44.14 -10.22
C GLU A 210 15.61 -44.98 -8.96
N ASN A 211 16.46 -44.79 -7.94
CA ASN A 211 16.51 -45.63 -6.75
C ASN A 211 15.58 -45.20 -5.60
N CYS A 212 15.08 -43.96 -5.60
CA CYS A 212 14.23 -43.44 -4.52
C CYS A 212 12.84 -44.13 -4.53
N PRO A 213 12.36 -44.72 -3.41
CA PRO A 213 11.06 -45.37 -3.38
C PRO A 213 9.90 -44.44 -3.76
N LYS A 214 8.91 -44.96 -4.51
CA LYS A 214 7.77 -44.17 -5.01
C LYS A 214 7.00 -43.46 -3.89
N TYR A 215 6.84 -44.10 -2.73
CA TYR A 215 6.13 -43.55 -1.58
C TYR A 215 6.79 -42.31 -0.95
N LEU A 216 8.06 -42.01 -1.25
CA LEU A 216 8.75 -40.79 -0.80
C LEU A 216 8.64 -39.63 -1.79
N ARG A 217 8.13 -39.88 -3.00
CA ARG A 217 8.02 -38.88 -4.08
C ARG A 217 6.61 -38.31 -4.20
N VAL A 218 5.63 -38.92 -3.53
CA VAL A 218 4.23 -38.48 -3.54
C VAL A 218 4.10 -37.20 -2.70
N THR A 219 3.17 -36.34 -3.07
CA THR A 219 2.81 -35.12 -2.32
C THR A 219 2.40 -35.39 -0.88
N GLU A 220 1.82 -36.57 -0.62
CA GLU A 220 1.51 -37.10 0.72
C GLU A 220 2.22 -38.46 0.91
N PRO A 221 3.37 -38.50 1.60
CA PRO A 221 4.15 -39.74 1.75
C PRO A 221 3.65 -40.59 2.93
N GLU A 222 3.52 -41.90 2.74
CA GLU A 222 3.03 -42.84 3.79
C GLU A 222 4.15 -43.53 4.61
N TYR A 223 5.41 -43.09 4.48
CA TYR A 223 6.61 -43.62 5.19
C TYR A 223 6.67 -45.15 5.37
N LEU A 224 6.41 -45.90 4.29
CA LEU A 224 6.38 -47.37 4.26
C LEU A 224 7.79 -48.01 4.21
N PHE A 225 8.64 -47.72 5.20
CA PHE A 225 10.01 -48.26 5.23
C PHE A 225 10.04 -49.77 5.54
N PRO A 226 10.82 -50.58 4.79
CA PRO A 226 11.07 -51.99 5.10
C PRO A 226 11.71 -52.19 6.48
N GLU A 227 11.34 -53.24 7.21
CA GLU A 227 11.78 -53.48 8.59
C GLU A 227 13.30 -53.56 8.76
N ASN A 228 14.00 -54.16 7.80
CA ASN A 228 15.46 -54.26 7.80
C ASN A 228 16.18 -52.91 7.65
N LEU A 229 15.51 -51.90 7.09
CA LEU A 229 16.06 -50.56 6.84
C LEU A 229 15.68 -49.55 7.93
N ARG A 230 14.67 -49.85 8.75
CA ARG A 230 14.28 -49.01 9.89
C ARG A 230 15.45 -48.84 10.87
N SER A 231 15.67 -47.61 11.31
CA SER A 231 16.74 -47.26 12.24
C SER A 231 16.17 -46.39 13.36
N ASN A 232 16.33 -46.84 14.61
CA ASN A 232 15.85 -46.09 15.77
C ASN A 232 16.85 -44.99 16.12
N CYS A 233 16.33 -43.78 16.38
CA CYS A 233 17.14 -42.72 16.96
C CYS A 233 17.56 -43.08 18.39
N LYS A 234 18.60 -42.43 18.89
CA LYS A 234 19.13 -42.67 20.25
C LYS A 234 18.06 -42.47 21.33
N ILE A 235 17.15 -41.52 21.13
CA ILE A 235 16.06 -41.21 22.07
C ILE A 235 15.03 -42.34 22.12
N CYS A 236 14.59 -42.84 20.96
CA CYS A 236 13.67 -43.99 20.90
C CYS A 236 14.32 -45.25 21.46
N LYS A 237 15.62 -45.47 21.19
CA LYS A 237 16.39 -46.56 21.83
C LYS A 237 16.44 -46.41 23.34
N TYR A 238 16.73 -45.20 23.83
CA TYR A 238 16.78 -44.91 25.27
C TYR A 238 15.42 -45.10 25.96
N LYS A 239 14.33 -44.75 25.28
CA LYS A 239 12.95 -44.95 25.77
C LYS A 239 12.46 -46.40 25.66
N GLY A 240 13.27 -47.32 25.14
CA GLY A 240 12.88 -48.72 24.91
C GLY A 240 11.81 -48.90 23.83
N THR A 241 11.59 -47.90 22.97
CA THR A 241 10.59 -47.94 21.89
C THR A 241 11.25 -48.39 20.58
N GLU A 242 10.55 -49.23 19.82
CA GLU A 242 10.93 -49.60 18.45
C GLU A 242 10.87 -48.38 17.50
N PHE A 243 11.24 -48.58 16.23
CA PHE A 243 11.14 -47.54 15.20
C PHE A 243 9.73 -46.94 15.19
N SER A 244 9.64 -45.61 15.16
CA SER A 244 8.37 -44.88 15.11
C SER A 244 8.36 -43.96 13.90
N ASP A 245 7.35 -44.14 13.05
CA ASP A 245 6.97 -43.24 11.97
C ASP A 245 6.52 -41.86 12.49
N GLY A 246 6.05 -41.80 13.74
CA GLY A 246 5.80 -40.60 14.55
C GLY A 246 7.04 -39.83 15.00
N CYS A 247 8.26 -40.31 14.73
CA CYS A 247 9.51 -39.71 15.19
C CYS A 247 10.39 -39.21 14.04
N HIS A 248 10.59 -37.88 13.97
CA HIS A 248 11.46 -37.21 12.98
C HIS A 248 12.85 -37.86 12.89
N ASP A 249 13.51 -38.06 14.04
CA ASP A 249 14.88 -38.57 14.06
C ASP A 249 14.95 -40.04 13.61
N CYS A 250 13.92 -40.86 13.86
CA CYS A 250 13.84 -42.23 13.33
C CYS A 250 13.66 -42.23 11.81
N LEU A 251 12.79 -41.38 11.26
CA LEU A 251 12.62 -41.21 9.82
C LEU A 251 13.93 -40.77 9.16
N PHE A 252 14.61 -39.78 9.75
CA PHE A 252 15.87 -39.25 9.25
C PHE A 252 17.01 -40.28 9.31
N GLN A 253 17.15 -41.02 10.42
CA GLN A 253 18.14 -42.11 10.56
C GLN A 253 17.87 -43.26 9.58
N THR A 254 16.61 -43.55 9.32
CA THR A 254 16.19 -44.55 8.33
C THR A 254 16.53 -44.10 6.91
N ASN A 255 16.33 -42.82 6.58
CA ASN A 255 16.80 -42.25 5.31
C ASN A 255 18.32 -42.34 5.17
N MET A 256 19.09 -42.06 6.22
CA MET A 256 20.55 -42.15 6.20
C MET A 256 21.04 -43.58 5.99
N LYS A 257 20.45 -44.56 6.68
CA LYS A 257 20.80 -45.99 6.56
C LYS A 257 20.41 -46.54 5.18
N GLY A 258 19.25 -46.15 4.65
CA GLY A 258 18.76 -46.59 3.35
C GLY A 258 19.34 -45.84 2.15
N GLY A 259 19.93 -44.66 2.37
CA GLY A 259 20.53 -43.85 1.31
C GLY A 259 19.52 -43.32 0.27
N PHE A 260 18.24 -43.16 0.64
CA PHE A 260 17.17 -42.87 -0.32
C PHE A 260 17.22 -41.45 -0.88
N LEU A 261 17.51 -40.47 -0.03
CA LEU A 261 17.51 -39.04 -0.38
C LEU A 261 18.74 -38.33 0.20
N PRO A 262 19.40 -37.43 -0.57
CA PRO A 262 20.49 -36.61 -0.06
C PRO A 262 20.01 -35.68 1.07
N ILE A 263 20.87 -35.45 2.05
CA ILE A 263 20.54 -34.59 3.19
C ILE A 263 20.61 -33.11 2.78
N ILE A 264 21.57 -32.79 1.91
CA ILE A 264 21.78 -31.45 1.39
C ILE A 264 21.83 -31.51 -0.13
N VAL A 265 21.08 -30.63 -0.77
CA VAL A 265 21.06 -30.46 -2.22
C VAL A 265 21.44 -29.03 -2.56
N ASN A 266 22.57 -28.86 -3.24
CA ASN A 266 22.90 -27.60 -3.91
C ASN A 266 22.16 -27.59 -5.25
N HIS A 267 21.06 -26.84 -5.32
CA HIS A 267 20.22 -26.78 -6.50
C HIS A 267 20.59 -25.56 -7.35
N GLU A 268 20.93 -25.71 -8.63
CA GLU A 268 21.41 -24.57 -9.44
C GLU A 268 20.37 -23.44 -9.59
N SER A 269 19.08 -23.76 -9.53
CA SER A 269 18.01 -22.74 -9.53
C SER A 269 17.88 -21.98 -8.21
N HIS A 270 18.64 -22.34 -7.17
CA HIS A 270 18.61 -21.66 -5.89
C HIS A 270 20.01 -21.52 -5.27
N ALA A 271 20.44 -20.29 -4.97
CA ALA A 271 21.81 -20.00 -4.56
C ALA A 271 22.25 -20.66 -3.24
N HIS A 272 21.31 -20.99 -2.33
CA HIS A 272 21.62 -21.59 -1.02
C HIS A 272 21.39 -23.11 -1.01
N PRO A 273 22.10 -23.86 -0.15
CA PRO A 273 21.86 -25.30 0.03
C PRO A 273 20.46 -25.57 0.57
N LEU A 274 19.76 -26.52 -0.07
CA LEU A 274 18.46 -27.00 0.40
C LEU A 274 18.67 -28.17 1.36
N ASN A 275 18.05 -28.08 2.54
CA ASN A 275 18.10 -29.10 3.57
C ASN A 275 16.88 -30.02 3.46
N LEU A 276 17.09 -31.33 3.53
CA LEU A 276 16.01 -32.31 3.62
C LEU A 276 15.29 -32.19 4.97
N LEU A 277 13.98 -32.03 4.93
CA LEU A 277 13.09 -32.02 6.08
C LEU A 277 12.09 -33.18 5.96
N MET A 278 12.06 -34.07 6.96
CA MET A 278 11.15 -35.22 7.03
C MET A 278 10.32 -35.21 8.31
N MET A 279 9.11 -34.68 8.23
CA MET A 279 8.18 -34.54 9.34
C MET A 279 7.24 -35.76 9.44
N PRO A 280 6.99 -36.28 10.64
CA PRO A 280 5.97 -37.33 10.83
C PRO A 280 4.59 -36.87 10.36
N LEU A 281 3.80 -37.78 9.79
CA LEU A 281 2.46 -37.46 9.26
C LEU A 281 1.52 -36.87 10.32
N SER A 282 1.70 -37.24 11.58
CA SER A 282 0.94 -36.70 12.72
C SER A 282 1.08 -35.19 12.90
N TYR A 283 2.12 -34.56 12.34
CA TYR A 283 2.33 -33.11 12.43
C TYR A 283 1.48 -32.32 11.44
N ASN A 284 0.88 -32.99 10.45
CA ASN A 284 0.16 -32.35 9.35
C ASN A 284 0.95 -31.18 8.74
N TYR A 285 2.26 -31.37 8.56
CA TYR A 285 3.15 -30.36 8.01
C TYR A 285 2.85 -30.16 6.54
N GLU A 286 2.44 -28.96 6.17
CA GLU A 286 2.11 -28.56 4.80
C GLU A 286 3.03 -27.41 4.36
N PHE A 287 3.53 -27.47 3.14
CA PHE A 287 4.37 -26.44 2.53
C PHE A 287 3.98 -26.22 1.08
N ARG A 288 4.14 -24.98 0.58
CA ARG A 288 3.96 -24.69 -0.85
C ARG A 288 5.26 -24.95 -1.59
N CYS A 289 5.23 -25.77 -2.63
CA CYS A 289 6.39 -26.03 -3.48
C CYS A 289 6.60 -24.87 -4.46
N SER A 290 7.81 -24.29 -4.47
CA SER A 290 8.22 -23.25 -5.41
C SER A 290 8.33 -23.74 -6.86
N GLY A 291 8.40 -25.06 -7.06
CA GLY A 291 8.57 -25.68 -8.37
C GLY A 291 7.27 -25.86 -9.13
N CYS A 292 6.32 -26.62 -8.56
CA CYS A 292 5.02 -26.85 -9.19
C CYS A 292 3.91 -25.88 -8.73
N GLY A 293 4.09 -25.18 -7.60
CA GLY A 293 3.09 -24.27 -7.03
C GLY A 293 2.04 -24.94 -6.13
N ASP A 294 1.97 -26.28 -6.13
CA ASP A 294 1.07 -27.07 -5.29
C ASP A 294 1.58 -27.21 -3.85
N PHE A 295 0.68 -27.62 -2.96
CA PHE A 295 1.03 -27.96 -1.59
C PHE A 295 1.62 -29.37 -1.49
N GLY A 296 2.63 -29.53 -0.66
CA GLY A 296 3.24 -30.80 -0.28
C GLY A 296 3.15 -31.02 1.21
N HIS A 297 3.21 -32.29 1.60
CA HIS A 297 3.06 -32.70 2.98
C HIS A 297 4.26 -33.52 3.44
N SER A 298 4.62 -33.33 4.71
CA SER A 298 5.54 -34.17 5.48
C SER A 298 7.01 -34.19 5.01
N ILE A 299 7.34 -34.25 3.72
CA ILE A 299 8.70 -34.26 3.20
C ILE A 299 8.97 -33.10 2.25
N SER A 300 10.02 -32.31 2.52
CA SER A 300 10.41 -31.17 1.68
C SER A 300 11.93 -30.98 1.63
N TYR A 301 12.39 -30.27 0.61
CA TYR A 301 13.71 -29.65 0.62
C TYR A 301 13.56 -28.16 0.83
N ARG A 302 14.12 -27.66 1.92
CA ARG A 302 13.94 -26.29 2.38
C ARG A 302 15.24 -25.52 2.41
N CYS A 303 15.23 -24.32 1.84
CA CYS A 303 16.21 -23.29 2.15
C CYS A 303 15.78 -22.57 3.43
N TYR A 304 16.65 -22.57 4.44
CA TYR A 304 16.42 -21.82 5.67
C TYR A 304 16.76 -20.33 5.55
N ASP A 305 17.54 -19.93 4.55
CA ASP A 305 17.95 -18.54 4.34
C ASP A 305 16.86 -17.70 3.63
N CYS A 306 15.99 -18.31 2.82
CA CYS A 306 14.99 -17.58 2.02
C CYS A 306 13.60 -18.24 1.92
N ASN A 307 13.29 -19.19 2.80
CA ASN A 307 12.00 -19.88 2.87
C ASN A 307 11.53 -20.53 1.55
N PHE A 308 12.47 -20.92 0.70
CA PHE A 308 12.23 -21.63 -0.56
C PHE A 308 12.05 -23.13 -0.30
N ASN A 309 10.97 -23.74 -0.77
CA ASN A 309 10.66 -25.16 -0.54
C ASN A 309 10.40 -25.89 -1.86
N LEU A 310 10.88 -27.12 -2.01
CA LEU A 310 10.58 -27.98 -3.17
C LEU A 310 10.09 -29.36 -2.72
N HIS A 311 9.18 -29.95 -3.49
CA HIS A 311 8.89 -31.39 -3.38
C HIS A 311 10.11 -32.22 -3.76
N VAL A 312 10.18 -33.43 -3.20
CA VAL A 312 11.18 -34.44 -3.60
C VAL A 312 11.07 -34.72 -5.11
N SER A 313 9.86 -34.92 -5.63
CA SER A 313 9.62 -35.16 -7.05
C SER A 313 10.06 -34.00 -7.94
N CYS A 314 9.86 -32.74 -7.52
CA CYS A 314 10.31 -31.57 -8.26
C CYS A 314 11.84 -31.48 -8.35
N ILE A 315 12.57 -31.83 -7.29
CA ILE A 315 14.05 -31.84 -7.34
C ILE A 315 14.60 -32.91 -8.28
N LEU A 316 13.88 -34.02 -8.44
CA LEU A 316 14.28 -35.15 -9.29
C LEU A 316 13.90 -34.99 -10.76
N LEU A 317 13.29 -33.87 -11.17
CA LEU A 317 12.96 -33.62 -12.58
C LEU A 317 14.23 -33.38 -13.41
N PRO A 318 14.29 -33.90 -14.66
CA PRO A 318 15.42 -33.68 -15.54
C PRO A 318 15.57 -32.19 -15.81
N ARG A 319 16.77 -31.66 -15.53
CA ARG A 319 17.07 -30.24 -15.59
C ARG A 319 17.20 -29.72 -17.00
N THR A 320 17.57 -30.59 -17.93
CA THR A 320 17.68 -30.30 -19.36
C THR A 320 16.92 -31.33 -20.15
N VAL A 321 15.86 -30.90 -20.83
CA VAL A 321 15.14 -31.76 -21.76
C VAL A 321 15.53 -31.33 -23.17
N SER A 322 16.08 -32.26 -23.95
CA SER A 322 16.21 -32.05 -25.39
C SER A 322 14.84 -32.32 -26.02
N TYR A 323 14.37 -31.38 -26.82
CA TYR A 323 13.12 -31.51 -27.53
C TYR A 323 13.44 -31.65 -29.02
N ASN A 324 12.85 -32.64 -29.70
CA ASN A 324 13.21 -33.01 -31.07
C ASN A 324 13.14 -31.88 -32.12
N TYR A 325 12.51 -30.74 -31.78
CA TYR A 325 12.35 -29.58 -32.66
C TYR A 325 13.15 -28.34 -32.25
N ASP A 326 13.90 -28.40 -31.15
CA ASP A 326 14.76 -27.31 -30.69
C ASP A 326 16.19 -27.81 -30.52
N LYS A 327 17.16 -27.16 -31.18
CA LYS A 327 18.57 -27.59 -31.17
C LYS A 327 19.26 -27.27 -29.83
N HIS A 328 18.59 -26.51 -28.95
CA HIS A 328 19.10 -26.16 -27.62
C HIS A 328 18.36 -26.94 -26.53
N PRO A 329 19.07 -27.53 -25.55
CA PRO A 329 18.43 -28.20 -24.42
C PRO A 329 17.70 -27.18 -23.54
N LEU A 330 16.41 -27.41 -23.29
CA LEU A 330 15.57 -26.54 -22.46
C LEU A 330 15.92 -26.76 -20.98
N ARG A 331 16.25 -25.68 -20.26
CA ARG A 331 16.67 -25.74 -18.85
C ARG A 331 15.52 -25.40 -17.90
N LEU A 332 15.30 -26.24 -16.88
CA LEU A 332 14.28 -26.04 -15.84
C LEU A 332 14.75 -25.04 -14.76
N THR A 333 13.95 -24.02 -14.46
CA THR A 333 14.23 -22.99 -13.43
C THR A 333 13.09 -22.87 -12.42
N TYR A 334 13.40 -22.56 -11.15
CA TYR A 334 12.46 -22.45 -10.04
C TYR A 334 12.61 -21.10 -9.34
N ASP A 335 11.62 -20.20 -9.45
CA ASP A 335 11.71 -18.83 -8.89
C ASP A 335 11.16 -18.72 -7.46
N SER A 336 11.78 -17.86 -6.63
CA SER A 336 11.32 -17.54 -5.27
C SER A 336 10.01 -16.72 -5.28
N LEU A 337 9.09 -17.03 -4.36
CA LEU A 337 7.76 -16.42 -4.30
C LEU A 337 7.73 -15.00 -3.67
N GLU A 338 8.83 -14.51 -3.09
CA GLU A 338 8.88 -13.17 -2.48
C GLU A 338 9.45 -12.07 -3.41
N GLN A 339 10.23 -12.42 -4.44
CA GLN A 339 10.64 -11.47 -5.49
C GLN A 339 9.77 -11.55 -6.75
N SER A 340 8.95 -12.60 -6.91
CA SER A 340 8.22 -12.83 -8.16
C SER A 340 6.83 -12.20 -8.26
N TYR A 341 6.28 -11.54 -7.22
CA TYR A 341 5.01 -10.81 -7.38
C TYR A 341 5.12 -9.47 -8.12
N LEU A 342 6.34 -8.93 -8.29
CA LEU A 342 6.57 -7.73 -9.11
C LEU A 342 7.08 -8.05 -10.52
N GLU A 343 7.62 -9.25 -10.76
CA GLU A 343 8.15 -9.67 -12.08
C GLU A 343 7.27 -10.69 -12.82
N LYS A 344 6.43 -11.51 -12.14
CA LYS A 344 5.57 -12.50 -12.84
C LYS A 344 4.41 -11.91 -13.63
N SER A 345 3.96 -10.68 -13.35
CA SER A 345 2.94 -10.04 -14.20
C SER A 345 3.47 -9.65 -15.59
N TYR A 346 4.79 -9.67 -15.78
CA TYR A 346 5.41 -9.16 -17.01
C TYR A 346 6.07 -10.24 -17.86
N CYS A 347 6.57 -11.33 -17.27
CA CYS A 347 6.97 -12.50 -18.06
C CYS A 347 5.78 -13.35 -18.52
N GLU A 348 4.68 -13.43 -17.76
CA GLU A 348 3.45 -14.05 -18.27
C GLU A 348 2.85 -13.24 -19.43
N ALA A 349 2.89 -11.91 -19.47
CA ALA A 349 2.35 -11.21 -20.64
C ALA A 349 3.12 -11.50 -21.95
N PHE A 350 4.42 -11.76 -21.87
CA PHE A 350 5.28 -11.98 -23.05
C PHE A 350 5.37 -13.46 -23.45
N ILE A 351 5.50 -14.36 -22.48
CA ILE A 351 5.53 -15.81 -22.71
C ILE A 351 4.11 -16.38 -22.79
N THR A 352 3.15 -15.94 -21.96
CA THR A 352 1.74 -16.29 -22.16
C THR A 352 1.20 -15.63 -23.43
N GLY A 353 1.74 -14.52 -23.93
CA GLY A 353 1.42 -14.00 -25.27
C GLY A 353 1.87 -14.89 -26.43
N LEU A 354 3.04 -15.53 -26.33
CA LEU A 354 3.56 -16.47 -27.34
C LEU A 354 3.05 -17.92 -27.13
N ILE A 355 2.83 -18.34 -25.88
CA ILE A 355 2.30 -19.66 -25.51
C ILE A 355 0.76 -19.70 -25.63
N THR A 356 0.02 -18.62 -25.42
CA THR A 356 -1.43 -18.58 -25.75
C THR A 356 -1.69 -18.55 -27.24
N MET A 357 -0.74 -18.11 -28.06
CA MET A 357 -0.83 -18.24 -29.51
C MET A 357 -0.52 -19.68 -29.98
N LYS A 358 0.43 -20.38 -29.34
CA LYS A 358 0.80 -21.77 -29.72
C LYS A 358 -0.12 -22.84 -29.12
N ARG A 359 -0.64 -22.65 -27.91
CA ARG A 359 -1.57 -23.58 -27.21
C ARG A 359 -3.06 -23.35 -27.52
N ARG A 360 -3.39 -22.33 -28.33
CA ARG A 360 -4.76 -22.16 -28.89
C ARG A 360 -5.06 -23.03 -30.10
N ARG A 361 -4.08 -23.71 -30.71
CA ARG A 361 -4.36 -24.68 -31.78
C ARG A 361 -5.09 -25.94 -31.28
N GLU A 362 -5.02 -26.26 -29.99
CA GLU A 362 -5.60 -27.49 -29.42
C GLU A 362 -6.92 -27.24 -28.65
N THR A 363 -7.23 -26.00 -28.26
CA THR A 363 -8.49 -25.66 -27.54
C THR A 363 -9.57 -25.01 -28.43
N MET A 364 -9.32 -24.87 -29.73
CA MET A 364 -10.27 -24.32 -30.72
C MET A 364 -11.27 -25.35 -31.29
N GLU A 365 -11.39 -26.55 -30.71
CA GLU A 365 -12.40 -27.55 -31.13
C GLU A 365 -13.85 -27.16 -30.75
N VAL A 366 -14.06 -26.07 -30.00
CA VAL A 366 -15.39 -25.57 -29.61
C VAL A 366 -16.03 -24.68 -30.70
N PHE A 367 -15.24 -24.15 -31.66
CA PHE A 367 -15.75 -23.29 -32.72
C PHE A 367 -15.98 -24.06 -34.02
N THR A 368 -17.14 -23.87 -34.65
CA THR A 368 -17.41 -24.46 -35.97
C THR A 368 -16.34 -24.04 -37.00
N PRO A 369 -16.00 -24.90 -37.99
CA PRO A 369 -14.94 -24.60 -38.97
C PRO A 369 -15.17 -23.30 -39.75
N LYS A 370 -16.44 -22.86 -39.89
CA LYS A 370 -16.78 -21.54 -40.44
C LYS A 370 -16.30 -20.39 -39.56
N LEU A 371 -16.46 -20.47 -38.24
CA LEU A 371 -16.01 -19.45 -37.29
C LEU A 371 -14.48 -19.39 -37.22
N MET A 372 -13.80 -20.53 -37.33
CA MET A 372 -12.34 -20.54 -37.35
C MET A 372 -11.76 -19.92 -38.63
N LYS A 373 -12.41 -20.13 -39.78
CA LYS A 373 -12.07 -19.45 -41.04
C LYS A 373 -12.31 -17.94 -40.96
N LEU A 374 -13.47 -17.53 -40.42
CA LEU A 374 -13.78 -16.12 -40.20
C LEU A 374 -12.83 -15.45 -39.21
N TRP A 375 -12.42 -16.14 -38.14
CA TRP A 375 -11.45 -15.63 -37.18
C TRP A 375 -10.10 -15.39 -37.84
N LYS A 376 -9.55 -16.38 -38.56
CA LYS A 376 -8.27 -16.23 -39.27
C LYS A 376 -8.30 -15.08 -40.28
N ASP A 377 -9.41 -14.88 -40.98
CA ASP A 377 -9.57 -13.79 -41.94
C ASP A 377 -9.67 -12.39 -41.28
N TRP A 378 -10.14 -12.31 -40.03
CA TRP A 378 -10.40 -11.04 -39.34
C TRP A 378 -9.44 -10.74 -38.19
N GLU A 379 -8.62 -11.68 -37.74
CA GLU A 379 -7.81 -11.56 -36.53
C GLU A 379 -6.93 -10.30 -36.55
N LEU A 380 -6.11 -10.12 -37.59
CA LEU A 380 -5.27 -8.93 -37.73
C LEU A 380 -6.10 -7.64 -37.83
N ARG A 381 -7.16 -7.63 -38.65
CA ARG A 381 -8.03 -6.46 -38.86
C ARG A 381 -8.68 -6.01 -37.56
N ALA A 382 -9.20 -6.96 -36.79
CA ALA A 382 -9.82 -6.72 -35.50
C ALA A 382 -8.81 -6.14 -34.50
N MET A 383 -7.57 -6.67 -34.45
CA MET A 383 -6.53 -6.15 -33.56
C MET A 383 -6.12 -4.72 -33.92
N VAL A 384 -5.96 -4.40 -35.21
CA VAL A 384 -5.60 -3.06 -35.68
C VAL A 384 -6.70 -2.04 -35.36
N VAL A 385 -7.97 -2.37 -35.64
CA VAL A 385 -9.11 -1.49 -35.31
C VAL A 385 -9.27 -1.33 -33.80
N THR A 386 -9.07 -2.40 -33.02
CA THR A 386 -9.10 -2.33 -31.55
C THR A 386 -7.98 -1.43 -31.03
N SER A 387 -6.77 -1.55 -31.58
CA SER A 387 -5.64 -0.69 -31.24
C SER A 387 -5.97 0.78 -31.49
N LEU A 388 -6.56 1.11 -32.63
CA LEU A 388 -6.97 2.48 -32.96
C LEU A 388 -8.04 3.02 -31.99
N LEU A 389 -9.06 2.20 -31.69
CA LEU A 389 -10.13 2.56 -30.76
C LEU A 389 -9.58 2.87 -29.36
N VAL A 390 -8.63 2.05 -28.88
CA VAL A 390 -7.96 2.27 -27.60
C VAL A 390 -7.22 3.62 -27.59
N GLN A 391 -6.52 3.98 -28.67
CA GLN A 391 -5.84 5.28 -28.77
C GLN A 391 -6.82 6.46 -28.73
N ILE A 392 -7.96 6.36 -29.42
CA ILE A 392 -9.03 7.38 -29.39
C ILE A 392 -9.62 7.51 -27.98
N ILE A 393 -9.85 6.40 -27.28
CA ILE A 393 -10.36 6.44 -25.91
C ILE A 393 -9.34 7.11 -24.98
N LEU A 394 -8.06 6.74 -25.11
CA LEU A 394 -7.00 7.28 -24.25
C LEU A 394 -6.75 8.76 -24.48
N ILE A 395 -6.78 9.25 -25.72
CA ILE A 395 -6.51 10.67 -25.99
C ILE A 395 -7.62 11.58 -25.41
N VAL A 396 -8.89 11.17 -25.51
CA VAL A 396 -10.06 11.96 -25.08
C VAL A 396 -10.30 11.80 -23.58
N LEU A 397 -10.36 10.56 -23.07
CA LEU A 397 -10.65 10.32 -21.65
C LEU A 397 -9.40 10.50 -20.76
N GLY A 398 -8.19 10.38 -21.33
CA GLY A 398 -6.94 10.59 -20.62
C GLY A 398 -6.72 12.03 -20.15
N SER A 399 -7.15 13.02 -20.94
CA SER A 399 -7.18 14.43 -20.51
C SER A 399 -8.33 14.70 -19.52
N GLN A 400 -9.50 14.08 -19.76
CA GLN A 400 -10.70 14.26 -18.93
C GLN A 400 -10.58 13.70 -17.51
N ARG A 401 -9.74 12.68 -17.29
CA ARG A 401 -9.57 12.06 -15.96
C ARG A 401 -9.07 13.02 -14.88
N LYS A 402 -8.43 14.14 -15.27
CA LYS A 402 -7.98 15.21 -14.36
C LYS A 402 -9.15 15.93 -13.67
N TYR A 403 -10.33 15.99 -14.28
CA TYR A 403 -11.45 16.78 -13.75
C TYR A 403 -12.77 16.01 -13.64
N ILE A 404 -12.84 14.78 -14.18
CA ILE A 404 -14.00 13.91 -14.05
C ILE A 404 -13.74 12.83 -12.98
N PRO A 405 -14.32 12.96 -11.77
CA PRO A 405 -14.09 11.99 -10.70
C PRO A 405 -14.87 10.67 -10.89
N LYS A 406 -15.57 10.45 -12.01
CA LYS A 406 -16.41 9.25 -12.21
C LYS A 406 -15.55 7.97 -12.27
N VAL A 407 -15.93 6.96 -11.48
CA VAL A 407 -15.26 5.65 -11.45
C VAL A 407 -15.28 4.97 -12.82
N LYS A 408 -16.41 5.05 -13.56
CA LYS A 408 -16.54 4.48 -14.91
C LYS A 408 -15.49 5.01 -15.88
N VAL A 409 -15.23 6.32 -15.90
CA VAL A 409 -14.22 6.93 -16.77
C VAL A 409 -12.82 6.41 -16.41
N ARG A 410 -12.50 6.35 -15.11
CA ARG A 410 -11.21 5.85 -14.63
C ARG A 410 -10.98 4.37 -14.96
N ALA A 411 -12.02 3.54 -14.82
CA ALA A 411 -11.96 2.13 -15.18
C ALA A 411 -11.76 1.94 -16.69
N ILE A 412 -12.48 2.69 -17.53
CA ILE A 412 -12.32 2.65 -18.99
C ILE A 412 -10.90 3.07 -19.40
N VAL A 413 -10.39 4.18 -18.85
CA VAL A 413 -9.01 4.65 -19.13
C VAL A 413 -7.99 3.63 -18.67
N TRP A 414 -8.17 3.04 -17.47
CA TRP A 414 -7.27 2.02 -16.95
C TRP A 414 -7.22 0.77 -17.83
N CYS A 415 -8.38 0.20 -18.19
CA CYS A 415 -8.46 -0.94 -19.09
C CYS A 415 -7.83 -0.63 -20.46
N SER A 416 -8.15 0.54 -21.03
CA SER A 416 -7.62 0.97 -22.32
C SER A 416 -6.09 1.13 -22.27
N TYR A 417 -5.56 1.70 -21.19
CA TYR A 417 -4.12 1.89 -21.00
C TYR A 417 -3.37 0.55 -20.96
N LEU A 418 -3.91 -0.42 -20.22
CA LEU A 418 -3.32 -1.76 -20.14
C LEU A 418 -3.41 -2.54 -21.46
N LEU A 419 -4.49 -2.34 -22.23
CA LEU A 419 -4.67 -3.00 -23.52
C LEU A 419 -3.81 -2.40 -24.63
N ALA A 420 -3.49 -1.11 -24.57
CA ALA A 420 -2.86 -0.36 -25.65
C ALA A 420 -1.58 -1.02 -26.19
N ASP A 421 -0.65 -1.34 -25.29
CA ASP A 421 0.65 -1.89 -25.69
C ASP A 421 0.52 -3.36 -26.14
N SER A 422 -0.28 -4.15 -25.41
CA SER A 422 -0.44 -5.58 -25.68
C SER A 422 -1.11 -5.84 -27.03
N VAL A 423 -2.19 -5.10 -27.36
CA VAL A 423 -2.92 -5.28 -28.62
C VAL A 423 -2.04 -4.94 -29.83
N ALA A 424 -1.24 -3.87 -29.74
CA ALA A 424 -0.34 -3.47 -30.82
C ALA A 424 0.80 -4.48 -31.01
N THR A 425 1.40 -4.97 -29.93
CA THR A 425 2.45 -6.00 -30.01
C THR A 425 1.93 -7.34 -30.53
N ILE A 426 0.73 -7.77 -30.12
CA ILE A 426 0.10 -9.00 -30.64
C ILE A 426 -0.17 -8.86 -32.15
N ALA A 427 -0.68 -7.71 -32.59
CA ALA A 427 -0.92 -7.44 -34.01
C ALA A 427 0.38 -7.49 -34.84
N LEU A 428 1.48 -6.92 -34.33
CA LEU A 428 2.80 -7.02 -34.97
C LEU A 428 3.30 -8.47 -35.03
N GLY A 429 3.07 -9.26 -33.97
CA GLY A 429 3.40 -10.68 -33.95
C GLY A 429 2.63 -11.50 -34.98
N ILE A 430 1.30 -11.30 -35.09
CA ILE A 430 0.46 -11.93 -36.11
C ILE A 430 0.96 -11.56 -37.51
N LEU A 431 1.25 -10.28 -37.74
CA LEU A 431 1.72 -9.81 -39.03
C LEU A 431 3.07 -10.42 -39.42
N THR A 432 3.99 -10.54 -38.46
CA THR A 432 5.30 -11.18 -38.64
C THR A 432 5.14 -12.66 -39.02
N ASN A 433 4.29 -13.40 -38.30
CA ASN A 433 4.04 -14.81 -38.58
C ASN A 433 3.41 -15.02 -39.96
N ASN A 434 2.37 -14.24 -40.30
CA ASN A 434 1.70 -14.34 -41.59
C ASN A 434 2.67 -14.08 -42.77
N LEU A 435 3.59 -13.12 -42.61
CA LEU A 435 4.62 -12.84 -43.62
C LEU A 435 5.69 -13.93 -43.68
N GLY A 436 6.08 -14.49 -42.53
CA GLY A 436 7.01 -15.63 -42.47
C GLY A 436 6.49 -16.86 -43.20
N ASP A 437 5.24 -17.25 -42.94
CA ASP A 437 4.59 -18.41 -43.59
C ASP A 437 4.56 -18.26 -45.12
N ILE A 438 4.29 -17.06 -45.64
CA ILE A 438 4.24 -16.80 -47.09
C ILE A 438 5.63 -16.89 -47.74
N TYR A 439 6.66 -16.41 -47.04
CA TYR A 439 8.03 -16.43 -47.55
C TYR A 439 8.60 -17.86 -47.57
N ASP A 440 8.32 -18.67 -46.55
CA ASP A 440 8.74 -20.07 -46.45
C ASP A 440 8.10 -20.93 -47.56
N GLU A 441 6.87 -20.61 -47.99
CA GLU A 441 6.19 -21.26 -49.11
C GLU A 441 6.72 -20.82 -50.51
N ARG A 442 7.79 -20.00 -50.59
CA ARG A 442 8.39 -19.45 -51.83
C ARG A 442 7.38 -18.72 -52.74
N GLY A 443 6.35 -18.12 -52.16
CA GLY A 443 5.39 -17.28 -52.88
C GLY A 443 5.87 -15.83 -53.05
N ASP A 444 5.57 -15.19 -54.18
CA ASP A 444 5.62 -13.72 -54.27
C ASP A 444 4.55 -13.13 -53.34
N VAL A 445 4.90 -12.06 -52.62
CA VAL A 445 4.00 -11.45 -51.64
C VAL A 445 2.85 -10.75 -52.37
N ASP A 446 1.61 -11.24 -52.18
CA ASP A 446 0.41 -10.66 -52.76
C ASP A 446 0.25 -9.16 -52.41
N LEU A 447 -0.39 -8.40 -53.30
CA LEU A 447 -0.64 -6.96 -53.14
C LEU A 447 -1.39 -6.64 -51.85
N ASN A 448 -2.34 -7.49 -51.42
CA ASN A 448 -3.07 -7.26 -50.18
C ASN A 448 -2.20 -7.49 -48.95
N THR A 449 -1.31 -8.46 -48.99
CA THR A 449 -0.36 -8.73 -47.90
C THR A 449 0.61 -7.55 -47.75
N LYS A 450 1.08 -6.97 -48.86
CA LYS A 450 1.87 -5.72 -48.87
C LYS A 450 1.12 -4.56 -48.21
N LEU A 451 -0.19 -4.42 -48.45
CA LEU A 451 -1.04 -3.42 -47.80
C LEU A 451 -1.21 -3.69 -46.29
N THR A 452 -1.35 -4.94 -45.86
CA THR A 452 -1.40 -5.25 -44.42
C THR A 452 -0.05 -5.04 -43.72
N ALA A 453 1.08 -5.22 -44.41
CA ALA A 453 2.40 -4.91 -43.89
C ALA A 453 2.58 -3.41 -43.61
N PHE A 454 1.93 -2.56 -44.41
CA PHE A 454 1.87 -1.10 -44.19
C PHE A 454 1.15 -0.70 -42.88
N TRP A 455 0.47 -1.62 -42.19
CA TRP A 455 -0.10 -1.35 -40.86
C TRP A 455 0.95 -1.44 -39.73
N ALA A 456 2.10 -2.11 -39.94
CA ALA A 456 3.13 -2.24 -38.92
C ALA A 456 3.66 -0.89 -38.39
N PRO A 457 3.97 0.11 -39.24
CA PRO A 457 4.36 1.43 -38.78
C PRO A 457 3.30 2.15 -37.94
N PHE A 458 2.01 1.94 -38.20
CA PHE A 458 0.92 2.50 -37.38
C PHE A 458 0.82 1.81 -36.02
N LEU A 459 1.06 0.51 -35.95
CA LEU A 459 1.15 -0.19 -34.67
C LEU A 459 2.33 0.32 -33.85
N LEU A 460 3.48 0.60 -34.48
CA LEU A 460 4.61 1.28 -33.85
C LEU A 460 4.24 2.69 -33.35
N LEU A 461 3.47 3.45 -34.14
CA LEU A 461 2.92 4.74 -33.74
C LEU A 461 1.98 4.63 -32.52
N HIS A 462 1.09 3.63 -32.51
CA HIS A 462 0.17 3.38 -31.39
C HIS A 462 0.90 2.98 -30.10
N LEU A 463 2.01 2.23 -30.20
CA LEU A 463 2.89 1.93 -29.06
C LEU A 463 3.54 3.20 -28.46
N GLY A 464 3.71 4.24 -29.29
CA GLY A 464 4.11 5.55 -28.80
C GLY A 464 3.08 6.23 -27.89
N GLY A 465 1.82 5.80 -27.90
CA GLY A 465 0.76 6.32 -27.04
C GLY A 465 0.37 7.79 -27.31
N PRO A 466 -0.78 8.24 -26.79
CA PRO A 466 -1.26 9.60 -27.01
C PRO A 466 -0.54 10.61 -26.11
N ASP A 467 -0.61 11.89 -26.49
CA ASP A 467 0.11 12.96 -25.78
C ASP A 467 -0.49 13.28 -24.40
N THR A 468 -1.77 12.96 -24.19
CA THR A 468 -2.53 13.29 -22.98
C THR A 468 -2.32 12.33 -21.82
N ILE A 469 -1.73 11.14 -22.07
CA ILE A 469 -1.43 10.15 -21.04
C ILE A 469 -0.18 9.35 -21.42
N THR A 470 0.88 9.52 -20.63
CA THR A 470 2.13 8.72 -20.72
C THR A 470 2.15 7.63 -19.68
N ALA A 471 1.76 7.98 -18.45
CA ALA A 471 1.70 7.10 -17.30
C ALA A 471 0.29 7.09 -16.70
N TYR A 472 -0.17 5.92 -16.25
CA TYR A 472 -1.37 5.80 -15.43
C TYR A 472 -1.06 5.96 -13.94
N ALA A 473 0.11 5.50 -13.51
CA ALA A 473 0.60 5.53 -12.15
C ALA A 473 2.05 6.05 -12.11
N LEU A 474 2.51 6.57 -10.96
CA LEU A 474 3.90 7.05 -10.85
C LEU A 474 4.91 5.90 -11.01
N GLU A 475 4.48 4.70 -10.65
CA GLU A 475 5.23 3.47 -10.79
C GLU A 475 5.56 3.17 -12.28
N ASP A 476 4.69 3.59 -13.21
CA ASP A 476 4.93 3.43 -14.66
C ASP A 476 6.13 4.27 -15.13
N ASN A 477 6.38 5.43 -14.51
CA ASN A 477 7.53 6.28 -14.84
C ASN A 477 8.87 5.60 -14.50
N GLN A 478 8.90 4.74 -13.47
CA GLN A 478 10.09 4.00 -13.08
C GLN A 478 10.43 2.88 -14.07
N LEU A 479 9.44 2.39 -14.82
CA LEU A 479 9.60 1.32 -15.80
C LEU A 479 10.04 1.83 -17.18
N TRP A 480 10.59 3.05 -17.28
CA TRP A 480 11.01 3.66 -18.53
C TRP A 480 12.03 2.81 -19.31
N LEU A 481 12.93 2.10 -18.63
CA LEU A 481 13.91 1.19 -19.27
C LEU A 481 13.22 0.07 -20.05
N ARG A 482 12.09 -0.44 -19.55
CA ARG A 482 11.30 -1.45 -20.27
C ARG A 482 10.68 -0.87 -21.54
N HIS A 483 10.18 0.36 -21.48
CA HIS A 483 9.68 1.05 -22.67
C HIS A 483 10.79 1.34 -23.68
N CYS A 484 12.02 1.63 -23.21
CA CYS A 484 13.20 1.77 -24.06
C CYS A 484 13.55 0.46 -24.78
N PHE A 485 13.60 -0.65 -24.05
CA PHE A 485 13.83 -1.97 -24.64
C PHE A 485 12.71 -2.36 -25.62
N GLY A 486 11.45 -2.08 -25.26
CA GLY A 486 10.30 -2.26 -26.13
C GLY A 486 10.40 -1.44 -27.42
N LEU A 487 10.81 -0.17 -27.34
CA LEU A 487 11.06 0.68 -28.51
C LEU A 487 12.06 0.03 -29.47
N ILE A 488 13.18 -0.49 -28.96
CA ILE A 488 14.21 -1.13 -29.78
C ILE A 488 13.64 -2.37 -30.48
N ILE A 489 13.04 -3.30 -29.73
CA ILE A 489 12.49 -4.54 -30.29
C ILE A 489 11.39 -4.23 -31.32
N GLN A 490 10.43 -3.39 -30.97
CA GLN A 490 9.27 -3.15 -31.83
C GLN A 490 9.66 -2.38 -33.09
N THR A 491 10.67 -1.51 -33.04
CA THR A 491 11.23 -0.86 -34.22
C THR A 491 11.94 -1.88 -35.12
N VAL A 492 12.72 -2.80 -34.53
CA VAL A 492 13.38 -3.89 -35.29
C VAL A 492 12.36 -4.82 -35.94
N VAL A 493 11.31 -5.25 -35.22
CA VAL A 493 10.24 -6.09 -35.76
C VAL A 493 9.49 -5.38 -36.88
N THR A 494 9.17 -4.10 -36.70
CA THR A 494 8.53 -3.29 -37.75
C THR A 494 9.43 -3.16 -38.98
N GLY A 495 10.74 -2.95 -38.77
CA GLY A 495 11.74 -2.92 -39.83
C GLY A 495 11.85 -4.25 -40.57
N TYR A 496 11.81 -5.37 -39.85
CA TYR A 496 11.81 -6.71 -40.43
C TYR A 496 10.56 -6.95 -41.31
N ILE A 497 9.37 -6.63 -40.80
CA ILE A 497 8.11 -6.70 -41.58
C ILE A 497 8.21 -5.86 -42.85
N PHE A 498 8.75 -4.64 -42.74
CA PHE A 498 8.94 -3.74 -43.86
C PHE A 498 9.91 -4.30 -44.91
N LEU A 499 11.05 -4.89 -44.49
CA LEU A 499 12.02 -5.50 -45.40
C LEU A 499 11.42 -6.71 -46.13
N MET A 500 10.65 -7.55 -45.42
CA MET A 500 9.97 -8.71 -46.00
C MET A 500 8.90 -8.33 -47.03
N ALA A 501 8.25 -7.18 -46.85
CA ALA A 501 7.21 -6.67 -47.75
C ALA A 501 7.75 -5.72 -48.85
N TRP A 502 9.07 -5.49 -48.91
CA TRP A 502 9.68 -4.56 -49.85
C TRP A 502 9.46 -4.99 -51.31
N SER A 503 9.05 -4.06 -52.16
CA SER A 503 8.71 -4.36 -53.57
C SER A 503 8.97 -3.22 -54.55
N ASP A 504 9.84 -2.26 -54.20
CA ASP A 504 10.07 -1.01 -54.96
C ASP A 504 8.79 -0.23 -55.34
N SER A 505 7.68 -0.53 -54.65
CA SER A 505 6.38 0.07 -54.85
C SER A 505 6.24 1.37 -54.08
N ARG A 506 5.36 2.29 -54.54
CA ARG A 506 5.06 3.55 -53.84
C ARG A 506 4.61 3.31 -52.40
N LEU A 507 3.87 2.24 -52.13
CA LEU A 507 3.45 1.85 -50.78
C LEU A 507 4.63 1.52 -49.85
N SER A 508 5.68 0.87 -50.37
CA SER A 508 6.90 0.59 -49.60
C SER A 508 7.59 1.91 -49.25
N LEU A 509 7.68 2.85 -50.20
CA LEU A 509 8.23 4.19 -49.94
C LEU A 509 7.43 4.97 -48.88
N LEU A 510 6.11 4.81 -48.83
CA LEU A 510 5.25 5.44 -47.81
C LEU A 510 5.43 4.85 -46.40
N SER A 511 5.94 3.62 -46.28
CA SER A 511 6.19 2.99 -44.99
C SER A 511 7.35 3.65 -44.24
N ILE A 512 8.38 4.11 -44.95
CA ILE A 512 9.58 4.75 -44.38
C ILE A 512 9.24 5.97 -43.51
N PRO A 513 8.54 7.00 -44.01
CA PRO A 513 8.19 8.16 -43.19
C PRO A 513 7.29 7.76 -42.00
N MET A 514 6.41 6.77 -42.15
CA MET A 514 5.58 6.30 -41.04
C MET A 514 6.38 5.56 -39.96
N ILE A 515 7.43 4.81 -40.31
CA ILE A 515 8.34 4.19 -39.34
C ILE A 515 9.09 5.26 -38.56
N VAL A 516 9.55 6.32 -39.23
CA VAL A 516 10.19 7.48 -38.59
C VAL A 516 9.21 8.15 -37.61
N VAL A 517 7.97 8.40 -38.03
CA VAL A 517 6.92 8.98 -37.16
C VAL A 517 6.65 8.11 -35.94
N GLY A 518 6.48 6.79 -36.13
CA GLY A 518 6.25 5.85 -35.03
C GLY A 518 7.42 5.80 -34.05
N SER A 519 8.65 5.76 -34.57
CA SER A 519 9.87 5.75 -33.76
C SER A 519 10.03 7.04 -32.95
N ILE A 520 9.75 8.21 -33.55
CA ILE A 520 9.78 9.50 -32.85
C ILE A 520 8.75 9.51 -31.70
N LYS A 521 7.50 9.13 -31.96
CA LYS A 521 6.41 9.16 -30.97
C LYS A 521 6.65 8.21 -29.80
N TYR A 522 7.25 7.05 -30.05
CA TYR A 522 7.59 6.08 -29.02
C TYR A 522 8.89 6.47 -28.28
N GLY A 523 9.86 7.06 -28.96
CA GLY A 523 10.99 7.74 -28.32
C GLY A 523 10.56 8.86 -27.37
N GLU A 524 9.60 9.70 -27.78
CA GLU A 524 9.02 10.75 -26.94
C GLU A 524 8.39 10.19 -25.66
N ARG A 525 7.58 9.12 -25.78
CA ARG A 525 7.01 8.44 -24.60
C ARG A 525 8.11 7.97 -23.64
N THR A 526 9.13 7.29 -24.16
CA THR A 526 10.24 6.77 -23.34
C THR A 526 10.99 7.91 -22.64
N TRP A 527 11.29 8.99 -23.36
CA TRP A 527 11.95 10.17 -22.78
C TRP A 527 11.10 10.85 -21.71
N THR A 528 9.78 10.98 -21.92
CA THR A 528 8.88 11.58 -20.95
C THR A 528 8.82 10.78 -19.65
N LEU A 529 8.76 9.44 -19.74
CA LEU A 529 8.76 8.56 -18.57
C LEU A 529 10.08 8.69 -17.79
N TRP A 530 11.23 8.72 -18.48
CA TRP A 530 12.53 8.94 -17.83
C TRP A 530 12.58 10.29 -17.11
N LYS A 531 12.20 11.40 -17.77
CA LYS A 531 12.14 12.73 -17.14
C LYS A 531 11.19 12.84 -15.95
N ALA A 532 10.18 11.98 -15.89
CA ALA A 532 9.19 11.93 -14.81
C ALA A 532 9.52 10.87 -13.74
N SER A 533 10.63 10.13 -13.89
CA SER A 533 11.13 9.19 -12.88
C SER A 533 11.57 9.93 -11.63
N SER A 534 11.49 9.29 -10.46
CA SER A 534 11.79 9.95 -9.18
C SER A 534 13.23 10.45 -9.09
N ASP A 535 14.18 9.68 -9.63
CA ASP A 535 15.60 10.02 -9.56
C ASP A 535 15.90 11.25 -10.41
N GLU A 536 15.49 11.23 -11.68
CA GLU A 536 15.68 12.37 -12.58
C GLU A 536 14.87 13.61 -12.13
N LEU A 537 13.67 13.40 -11.59
CA LEU A 537 12.86 14.48 -11.04
C LEU A 537 13.58 15.17 -9.87
N ARG A 538 14.14 14.38 -8.94
CA ARG A 538 14.90 14.89 -7.79
C ARG A 538 16.17 15.58 -8.25
N ASP A 539 16.94 14.97 -9.14
CA ASP A 539 18.19 15.52 -9.66
C ASP A 539 17.96 16.83 -10.42
N SER A 540 16.86 16.94 -11.19
CA SER A 540 16.45 18.19 -11.86
C SER A 540 16.08 19.35 -10.92
N MET A 541 15.89 19.06 -9.63
CA MET A 541 15.49 20.03 -8.60
C MET A 541 16.63 20.38 -7.65
N LEU A 542 17.70 19.60 -7.62
CA LEU A 542 18.89 19.89 -6.83
C LEU A 542 19.72 20.98 -7.52
N THR A 543 20.04 22.05 -6.79
CA THR A 543 21.05 23.01 -7.25
C THR A 543 22.43 22.36 -7.19
N SER A 544 23.37 22.86 -8.00
CA SER A 544 24.78 22.46 -7.88
C SER A 544 25.23 22.59 -6.42
N PRO A 545 25.98 21.62 -5.87
CA PRO A 545 26.45 21.68 -4.50
C PRO A 545 27.24 22.98 -4.26
N ASP A 546 26.74 23.87 -3.39
CA ASP A 546 27.45 25.04 -2.90
C ASP A 546 27.92 24.72 -1.47
N PRO A 547 29.21 24.39 -1.25
CA PRO A 547 29.74 24.15 0.09
C PRO A 547 29.82 25.44 0.93
N GLY A 548 29.39 26.59 0.38
CA GLY A 548 29.53 27.89 0.98
C GLY A 548 30.95 28.46 0.80
N PRO A 549 31.25 29.61 1.44
CA PRO A 549 32.61 30.14 1.45
C PRO A 549 33.59 29.13 2.06
N ASN A 550 34.78 29.02 1.49
CA ASN A 550 35.81 28.10 2.00
C ASN A 550 36.23 28.52 3.41
N TYR A 551 35.64 27.86 4.42
CA TYR A 551 35.87 28.15 5.84
C TYR A 551 37.35 28.17 6.20
N SER A 552 38.13 27.21 5.69
CA SER A 552 39.56 27.14 5.98
C SER A 552 40.33 28.36 5.46
N LYS A 553 39.96 28.85 4.26
CA LYS A 553 40.55 30.07 3.67
C LYS A 553 40.13 31.31 4.46
N LEU A 554 38.84 31.44 4.78
CA LEU A 554 38.30 32.55 5.57
C LEU A 554 38.95 32.62 6.96
N MET A 555 39.12 31.48 7.64
CA MET A 555 39.75 31.41 8.96
C MET A 555 41.25 31.70 8.92
N ASN A 556 41.94 31.31 7.84
CA ASN A 556 43.33 31.69 7.62
C ASN A 556 43.48 33.20 7.37
N GLU A 557 42.60 33.81 6.57
CA GLU A 557 42.57 35.27 6.35
C GLU A 557 42.28 36.02 7.67
N TYR A 558 41.33 35.55 8.48
CA TYR A 558 41.06 36.10 9.82
C TYR A 558 42.32 36.08 10.71
N ARG A 559 43.01 34.92 10.78
CA ARG A 559 44.22 34.76 11.61
C ARG A 559 45.37 35.65 11.13
N LEU A 560 45.57 35.75 9.81
CA LEU A 560 46.58 36.63 9.22
C LEU A 560 46.30 38.10 9.54
N LYS A 561 45.04 38.54 9.35
CA LYS A 561 44.65 39.93 9.63
C LYS A 561 44.76 40.29 11.12
N GLN A 562 44.45 39.35 12.01
CA GLN A 562 44.67 39.51 13.44
C GLN A 562 46.17 39.62 13.79
N ALA A 563 47.03 38.83 13.14
CA ALA A 563 48.48 38.91 13.31
C ALA A 563 49.08 40.21 12.74
N GLU A 564 48.47 40.78 11.70
CA GLU A 564 48.79 42.10 11.14
C GLU A 564 48.30 43.28 12.03
N GLY A 565 47.58 43.00 13.12
CA GLY A 565 47.10 43.99 14.08
C GLY A 565 45.70 44.57 13.79
N PHE A 566 44.96 44.03 12.82
CA PHE A 566 43.59 44.46 12.51
C PHE A 566 42.56 43.83 13.46
N PHE A 567 41.53 44.60 13.83
CA PHE A 567 40.36 44.07 14.53
C PHE A 567 39.34 43.57 13.51
N MET A 568 39.10 42.25 13.49
CA MET A 568 38.25 41.60 12.50
C MET A 568 36.87 41.31 13.09
N GLU A 569 35.81 41.78 12.43
CA GLU A 569 34.42 41.48 12.77
C GLU A 569 33.80 40.59 11.67
N ILE A 570 32.97 39.64 12.08
CA ILE A 570 32.23 38.79 11.15
C ILE A 570 30.89 39.45 10.89
N GLU A 571 30.70 39.97 9.69
CA GLU A 571 29.45 40.58 9.27
C GLU A 571 28.59 39.57 8.50
N GLU A 572 27.31 39.48 8.86
CA GLU A 572 26.34 38.67 8.15
C GLU A 572 25.88 39.40 6.88
N VAL A 573 26.40 38.99 5.71
CA VAL A 573 25.94 39.52 4.43
C VAL A 573 24.56 38.93 4.11
N LYS A 574 23.56 39.81 4.05
CA LYS A 574 22.26 39.48 3.47
C LYS A 574 22.42 39.44 1.95
N ASP A 575 22.23 38.29 1.32
CA ASP A 575 22.19 38.24 -0.14
C ASP A 575 21.10 39.19 -0.68
N VAL A 576 21.41 39.87 -1.78
CA VAL A 576 20.53 40.80 -2.48
C VAL A 576 19.18 40.14 -2.81
N GLN A 577 18.09 40.80 -2.46
CA GLN A 577 16.73 40.36 -2.79
C GLN A 577 16.46 40.61 -4.28
N GLU A 578 16.59 39.59 -5.13
CA GLU A 578 15.99 39.63 -6.46
C GLU A 578 14.46 39.60 -6.33
N GLU A 579 13.78 40.62 -6.84
CA GLU A 579 12.33 40.63 -6.98
C GLU A 579 11.90 39.51 -7.94
N LEU A 580 10.88 38.73 -7.56
CA LEU A 580 10.28 37.82 -8.53
C LEU A 580 9.60 38.68 -9.61
N ASP A 581 9.91 38.40 -10.87
CA ASP A 581 9.31 39.08 -12.01
C ASP A 581 7.87 38.57 -12.22
N VAL A 582 6.94 39.05 -11.37
CA VAL A 582 5.51 38.65 -11.34
C VAL A 582 4.64 39.61 -12.17
N ALA A 583 5.24 40.60 -12.84
CA ALA A 583 4.50 41.62 -13.58
C ALA A 583 3.99 41.07 -14.92
N ALA A 584 2.69 40.78 -15.00
CA ALA A 584 2.03 40.52 -16.29
C ALA A 584 1.87 41.84 -17.07
N PRO A 585 1.92 41.82 -18.42
CA PRO A 585 1.70 43.00 -19.25
C PRO A 585 0.34 43.68 -18.98
N GLN A 586 0.27 45.00 -19.16
CA GLN A 586 -0.97 45.77 -18.99
C GLN A 586 -2.06 45.29 -19.98
N GLY A 587 -3.28 45.05 -19.48
CA GLY A 587 -4.43 44.55 -20.27
C GLY A 587 -4.64 43.03 -20.25
N THR A 588 -3.98 42.30 -19.35
CA THR A 588 -4.17 40.87 -19.09
C THR A 588 -5.35 40.60 -18.13
N THR A 589 -5.99 39.44 -18.25
CA THR A 589 -7.12 39.07 -17.38
C THR A 589 -6.65 38.69 -15.96
N PRO A 590 -7.51 38.72 -14.93
CA PRO A 590 -7.13 38.26 -13.58
C PRO A 590 -6.61 36.82 -13.57
N ASP A 591 -7.16 35.96 -14.43
CA ASP A 591 -6.72 34.56 -14.58
C ASP A 591 -5.29 34.47 -15.14
N ASP A 592 -4.93 35.32 -16.12
CA ASP A 592 -3.58 35.39 -16.68
C ASP A 592 -2.54 35.80 -15.62
N GLN A 593 -2.91 36.73 -14.73
CA GLN A 593 -2.05 37.11 -13.61
C GLN A 593 -1.84 35.95 -12.64
N ASN A 594 -2.88 35.16 -12.38
CA ASN A 594 -2.79 33.96 -11.54
C ASN A 594 -1.90 32.89 -12.20
N ILE A 595 -1.94 32.73 -13.53
CA ILE A 595 -1.04 31.82 -14.26
C ILE A 595 0.44 32.22 -14.12
N VAL A 596 0.76 33.52 -14.26
CA VAL A 596 2.15 34.00 -14.09
C VAL A 596 2.64 33.77 -12.67
N LYS A 597 1.83 34.12 -11.66
CA LYS A 597 2.12 33.86 -10.24
C LYS A 597 2.35 32.38 -9.98
N ALA A 598 1.44 31.52 -10.44
CA ALA A 598 1.50 30.09 -10.25
C ALA A 598 2.73 29.46 -10.90
N HIS A 599 3.11 29.86 -12.12
CA HIS A 599 4.30 29.32 -12.76
C HIS A 599 5.58 29.68 -11.99
N ALA A 600 5.68 30.93 -11.53
CA ALA A 600 6.78 31.39 -10.68
C ALA A 600 6.89 30.57 -9.40
N LEU A 601 5.77 30.40 -8.68
CA LEU A 601 5.69 29.60 -7.45
C LEU A 601 6.00 28.13 -7.70
N PHE A 602 5.49 27.55 -8.79
CA PHE A 602 5.73 26.16 -9.15
C PHE A 602 7.22 25.84 -9.32
N GLN A 603 8.00 26.75 -9.92
CA GLN A 603 9.45 26.51 -10.09
C GLN A 603 10.17 26.35 -8.75
N THR A 604 9.69 27.03 -7.72
CA THR A 604 10.22 26.95 -6.36
C THR A 604 9.63 25.75 -5.60
N PHE A 605 8.30 25.62 -5.56
CA PHE A 605 7.59 24.65 -4.73
C PHE A 605 7.55 23.23 -5.32
N LYS A 606 7.94 23.02 -6.59
CA LYS A 606 8.04 21.69 -7.20
C LYS A 606 8.93 20.72 -6.40
N CYS A 607 9.90 21.22 -5.64
CA CYS A 607 10.81 20.43 -4.83
C CYS A 607 10.11 19.72 -3.66
N LEU A 608 9.01 20.28 -3.13
CA LEU A 608 8.25 19.69 -2.02
C LEU A 608 7.64 18.34 -2.37
N PHE A 609 7.28 18.16 -3.64
CA PHE A 609 6.76 16.91 -4.18
C PHE A 609 7.82 15.79 -4.27
N ALA A 610 9.10 16.16 -4.25
CA ALA A 610 10.24 15.25 -4.17
C ALA A 610 10.79 15.13 -2.74
N ASP A 611 10.03 15.61 -1.73
CA ASP A 611 10.40 15.65 -0.32
C ASP A 611 11.73 16.41 -0.05
N LEU A 612 12.06 17.40 -0.89
CA LEU A 612 13.20 18.30 -0.73
C LEU A 612 12.82 19.55 0.12
N ILE A 613 13.82 20.14 0.77
CA ILE A 613 13.66 21.31 1.66
C ILE A 613 13.70 22.62 0.84
N LEU A 614 12.81 23.56 1.18
CA LEU A 614 12.78 24.91 0.59
C LEU A 614 13.68 25.90 1.32
N SER A 615 14.22 26.87 0.57
CA SER A 615 14.92 28.04 1.14
C SER A 615 13.98 28.93 1.95
N PHE A 616 14.50 29.55 3.01
CA PHE A 616 13.75 30.48 3.85
C PHE A 616 13.28 31.73 3.07
N LYS A 617 14.08 32.22 2.13
CA LYS A 617 13.74 33.41 1.31
C LYS A 617 12.54 33.14 0.41
N ASP A 618 12.52 31.97 -0.20
CA ASP A 618 11.45 31.53 -1.08
C ASP A 618 10.11 31.40 -0.33
N ARG A 619 10.18 30.90 0.91
CA ARG A 619 9.05 30.85 1.84
C ARG A 619 8.51 32.25 2.16
N GLU A 620 9.35 33.20 2.57
CA GLU A 620 8.90 34.55 2.94
C GLU A 620 8.23 35.29 1.77
N LYS A 621 8.80 35.16 0.56
CA LYS A 621 8.23 35.73 -0.67
C LYS A 621 6.84 35.18 -0.92
N SER A 622 6.67 33.85 -0.91
CA SER A 622 5.38 33.18 -1.06
C SER A 622 4.36 33.62 -0.01
N GLN A 623 4.76 33.68 1.27
CA GLN A 623 3.89 34.12 2.37
C GLN A 623 3.33 35.53 2.13
N SER A 624 4.19 36.47 1.73
CA SER A 624 3.78 37.86 1.48
C SER A 624 2.75 38.00 0.35
N LEU A 625 2.83 37.12 -0.66
CA LEU A 625 1.94 37.09 -1.82
C LEU A 625 0.57 36.50 -1.44
N PHE A 626 0.54 35.38 -0.73
CA PHE A 626 -0.70 34.73 -0.29
C PHE A 626 -1.45 35.55 0.79
N GLN A 627 -0.75 36.35 1.61
CA GLN A 627 -1.40 37.24 2.57
C GLN A 627 -2.29 38.31 1.91
N LYS A 628 -1.90 38.79 0.72
CA LYS A 628 -2.61 39.83 -0.04
C LYS A 628 -3.72 39.27 -0.94
N MET A 629 -3.79 37.95 -1.09
CA MET A 629 -4.67 37.26 -2.03
C MET A 629 -6.05 36.94 -1.43
N SER A 630 -7.06 36.82 -2.29
CA SER A 630 -8.38 36.29 -1.91
C SER A 630 -8.35 34.76 -1.81
N GLY A 631 -9.27 34.15 -1.05
CA GLY A 631 -9.31 32.70 -0.90
C GLY A 631 -9.57 31.97 -2.22
N LYS A 632 -10.43 32.52 -3.08
CA LYS A 632 -10.67 32.02 -4.43
C LYS A 632 -9.41 32.04 -5.29
N ASP A 633 -8.74 33.19 -5.39
CA ASP A 633 -7.52 33.33 -6.19
C ASP A 633 -6.41 32.39 -5.67
N ALA A 634 -6.30 32.21 -4.35
CA ALA A 634 -5.32 31.32 -3.75
C ALA A 634 -5.54 29.85 -4.14
N PHE A 635 -6.79 29.39 -4.12
CA PHE A 635 -7.13 28.04 -4.60
C PHE A 635 -6.92 27.90 -6.11
N ASP A 636 -7.17 28.94 -6.90
CA ASP A 636 -6.96 28.92 -8.35
C ASP A 636 -5.46 28.85 -8.68
N VAL A 637 -4.60 29.63 -8.00
CA VAL A 637 -3.13 29.57 -8.14
C VAL A 637 -2.62 28.17 -7.78
N VAL A 638 -3.03 27.63 -6.63
CA VAL A 638 -2.67 26.27 -6.20
C VAL A 638 -3.14 25.22 -7.23
N ALA A 639 -4.36 25.34 -7.77
CA ALA A 639 -4.87 24.41 -8.77
C ALA A 639 -4.07 24.47 -10.08
N ILE A 640 -3.56 25.63 -10.48
CA ILE A 640 -2.66 25.79 -11.62
C ILE A 640 -1.32 25.09 -11.34
N GLU A 641 -0.72 25.29 -10.16
CA GLU A 641 0.55 24.65 -9.77
C GLU A 641 0.45 23.11 -9.76
N LEU A 642 -0.62 22.57 -9.18
CA LEU A 642 -0.91 21.13 -9.23
C LEU A 642 -1.16 20.66 -10.67
N GLY A 643 -1.70 21.53 -11.52
CA GLY A 643 -1.85 21.30 -12.95
C GLY A 643 -0.52 21.15 -13.67
N PHE A 644 0.44 22.04 -13.43
CA PHE A 644 1.80 21.94 -13.96
C PHE A 644 2.51 20.67 -13.47
N MET A 645 2.30 20.31 -12.20
CA MET A 645 2.87 19.07 -11.67
C MET A 645 2.26 17.82 -12.30
N TYR A 646 0.94 17.81 -12.55
CA TYR A 646 0.28 16.74 -13.28
C TYR A 646 0.84 16.58 -14.69
N ASP A 647 0.99 17.70 -15.42
CA ASP A 647 1.56 17.71 -16.77
C ASP A 647 3.02 17.25 -16.79
N LYS A 648 3.77 17.50 -15.71
CA LYS A 648 5.13 17.01 -15.55
C LYS A 648 5.21 15.49 -15.35
N LEU A 649 4.25 14.91 -14.64
CA LEU A 649 4.32 13.51 -14.19
C LEU A 649 3.55 12.51 -15.07
N TYR A 650 2.48 12.93 -15.75
CA TYR A 650 1.52 12.02 -16.37
C TYR A 650 1.25 12.27 -17.87
N THR A 651 1.80 13.33 -18.47
CA THR A 651 1.57 13.68 -19.89
C THR A 651 2.88 13.91 -20.63
N LYS A 652 2.81 14.05 -21.97
CA LYS A 652 3.99 14.36 -22.79
C LYS A 652 4.40 15.84 -22.76
N ALA A 653 3.70 16.69 -21.99
CA ALA A 653 3.85 18.14 -22.03
C ALA A 653 5.31 18.61 -21.87
N VAL A 654 6.06 18.04 -20.91
CA VAL A 654 7.46 18.42 -20.61
C VAL A 654 8.38 18.33 -21.82
N VAL A 655 8.15 17.34 -22.69
CA VAL A 655 8.97 17.15 -23.89
C VAL A 655 8.42 17.97 -25.06
N ILE A 656 7.10 18.11 -25.17
CA ILE A 656 6.47 18.81 -26.28
C ILE A 656 6.71 20.32 -26.25
N TYR A 657 6.71 20.96 -25.06
CA TYR A 657 6.93 22.41 -24.93
C TYR A 657 8.38 22.86 -25.15
N THR A 658 9.29 21.95 -25.50
CA THR A 658 10.66 22.32 -25.89
C THR A 658 10.72 22.71 -27.38
N PRO A 659 11.67 23.57 -27.81
CA PRO A 659 11.83 23.91 -29.24
C PRO A 659 11.98 22.66 -30.13
N MET A 660 12.76 21.67 -29.66
CA MET A 660 12.93 20.40 -30.36
C MET A 660 11.66 19.53 -30.34
N GLY A 661 10.83 19.64 -29.31
CA GLY A 661 9.49 19.02 -29.28
C GLY A 661 8.55 19.61 -30.32
N LEU A 662 8.52 20.94 -30.47
CA LEU A 662 7.71 21.63 -31.49
C LEU A 662 8.14 21.26 -32.91
N ILE A 663 9.44 21.24 -33.18
CA ILE A 663 9.99 20.82 -34.50
C ILE A 663 9.58 19.38 -34.80
N ARG A 664 9.74 18.45 -33.85
CA ARG A 664 9.33 17.05 -34.02
C ARG A 664 7.83 16.93 -34.30
N ARG A 665 6.99 17.67 -33.60
CA ARG A 665 5.53 17.66 -33.81
C ARG A 665 5.12 18.16 -35.20
N ILE A 666 5.72 19.27 -35.66
CA ILE A 666 5.49 19.77 -37.02
C ILE A 666 5.95 18.71 -38.04
N THR A 667 7.10 18.08 -37.77
CA THR A 667 7.63 17.01 -38.62
C THR A 667 6.69 15.81 -38.67
N THR A 668 6.19 15.29 -37.53
CA THR A 668 5.29 14.13 -37.53
C THR A 668 3.96 14.43 -38.21
N PHE A 669 3.42 15.63 -38.03
CA PHE A 669 2.22 16.09 -38.73
C PHE A 669 2.41 16.20 -40.23
N CYS A 670 3.47 16.88 -40.67
CA CYS A 670 3.77 17.01 -42.10
C CYS A 670 4.00 15.65 -42.75
N LEU A 671 4.73 14.74 -42.11
CA LEU A 671 4.99 13.40 -42.64
C LEU A 671 3.70 12.56 -42.72
N THR A 672 2.89 12.53 -41.65
CA THR A 672 1.63 11.76 -41.63
C THR A 672 0.63 12.31 -42.65
N PHE A 673 0.52 13.63 -42.75
CA PHE A 673 -0.34 14.30 -43.73
C PHE A 673 0.13 14.07 -45.16
N LEU A 674 1.45 14.12 -45.42
CA LEU A 674 2.03 13.80 -46.73
C LEU A 674 1.69 12.36 -47.13
N VAL A 675 1.81 11.40 -46.21
CA VAL A 675 1.47 9.99 -46.48
C VAL A 675 -0.02 9.86 -46.80
N LEU A 676 -0.91 10.54 -46.07
CA LEU A 676 -2.35 10.54 -46.37
C LEU A 676 -2.64 11.10 -47.77
N LEU A 677 -2.01 12.21 -48.15
CA LEU A 677 -2.18 12.83 -49.47
C LEU A 677 -1.70 11.88 -50.58
N VAL A 678 -0.47 11.37 -50.48
CA VAL A 678 0.11 10.50 -51.51
C VAL A 678 -0.67 9.19 -51.62
N PHE A 679 -1.09 8.61 -50.48
CA PHE A 679 -1.93 7.41 -50.48
C PHE A 679 -3.28 7.67 -51.16
N SER A 680 -3.87 8.86 -51.00
CA SER A 680 -5.16 9.21 -51.63
C SER A 680 -5.13 9.24 -53.17
N PHE A 681 -3.95 9.39 -53.77
CA PHE A 681 -3.76 9.39 -55.23
C PHE A 681 -3.37 8.01 -55.81
N GLU A 682 -3.24 6.98 -54.98
CA GLU A 682 -2.84 5.65 -55.43
C GLU A 682 -4.02 4.88 -56.06
N ASP A 683 -3.77 4.01 -57.05
CA ASP A 683 -4.83 3.24 -57.73
C ASP A 683 -5.37 2.11 -56.84
N MET A 684 -6.50 2.39 -56.20
CA MET A 684 -7.14 1.53 -55.20
C MET A 684 -7.88 0.32 -55.78
N LYS A 685 -8.01 0.18 -57.11
CA LYS A 685 -8.78 -0.92 -57.72
C LYS A 685 -8.16 -2.30 -57.51
N LYS A 686 -6.88 -2.35 -57.10
CA LYS A 686 -6.08 -3.58 -57.00
C LYS A 686 -6.10 -4.24 -55.62
N TYR A 687 -6.70 -3.61 -54.60
CA TYR A 687 -6.70 -4.11 -53.22
C TYR A 687 -8.11 -4.43 -52.71
N LYS A 688 -8.21 -5.25 -51.65
CA LYS A 688 -9.46 -5.55 -50.96
C LYS A 688 -10.08 -4.28 -50.37
N LYS A 689 -11.36 -4.04 -50.65
CA LYS A 689 -12.12 -2.86 -50.17
C LYS A 689 -12.03 -2.64 -48.64
N VAL A 690 -12.05 -3.72 -47.87
CA VAL A 690 -11.97 -3.67 -46.40
C VAL A 690 -10.60 -3.16 -45.94
N ASP A 691 -9.52 -3.62 -46.57
CA ASP A 691 -8.15 -3.25 -46.18
C ASP A 691 -7.83 -1.81 -46.59
N ILE A 692 -8.37 -1.35 -47.73
CA ILE A 692 -8.33 0.07 -48.13
C ILE A 692 -9.04 0.92 -47.09
N PHE A 693 -10.26 0.55 -46.69
CA PHE A 693 -11.04 1.30 -45.69
C PHE A 693 -10.31 1.41 -44.36
N ILE A 694 -9.73 0.31 -43.85
CA ILE A 694 -8.96 0.32 -42.60
C ILE A 694 -7.72 1.21 -42.73
N THR A 695 -7.01 1.17 -43.86
CA THR A 695 -5.81 1.98 -44.08
C THR A 695 -6.14 3.48 -44.12
N PHE A 696 -7.20 3.88 -44.82
CA PHE A 696 -7.70 5.25 -44.79
C PHE A 696 -8.12 5.67 -43.39
N LEU A 697 -8.82 4.79 -42.66
CA LEU A 697 -9.23 5.06 -41.29
C LEU A 697 -8.02 5.31 -40.37
N LEU A 698 -6.96 4.50 -40.47
CA LEU A 698 -5.71 4.69 -39.72
C LEU A 698 -5.06 6.04 -40.03
N LEU A 699 -4.94 6.41 -41.30
CA LEU A 699 -4.31 7.66 -41.74
C LEU A 699 -5.10 8.90 -41.30
N VAL A 700 -6.42 8.91 -41.57
CA VAL A 700 -7.29 10.05 -41.22
C VAL A 700 -7.35 10.23 -39.71
N VAL A 701 -7.50 9.13 -38.95
CA VAL A 701 -7.52 9.20 -37.50
C VAL A 701 -6.15 9.63 -36.96
N ALA A 702 -5.02 9.14 -37.50
CA ALA A 702 -3.70 9.58 -37.06
C ALA A 702 -3.52 11.11 -37.21
N VAL A 703 -3.88 11.68 -38.36
CA VAL A 703 -3.86 13.15 -38.55
C VAL A 703 -4.80 13.85 -37.57
N PHE A 704 -6.03 13.34 -37.40
CA PHE A 704 -6.99 13.90 -36.46
C PHE A 704 -6.49 13.88 -35.01
N LEU A 705 -5.85 12.78 -34.59
CA LEU A 705 -5.26 12.64 -33.25
C LEU A 705 -4.15 13.66 -33.00
N GLU A 706 -3.30 13.93 -34.01
CA GLU A 706 -2.25 14.95 -33.89
C GLU A 706 -2.82 16.38 -33.82
N ILE A 707 -3.87 16.68 -34.60
CA ILE A 707 -4.61 17.95 -34.53
C ILE A 707 -5.27 18.09 -33.15
N TYR A 708 -5.96 17.06 -32.68
CA TYR A 708 -6.62 17.08 -31.38
C TYR A 708 -5.61 17.32 -30.25
N ALA A 709 -4.48 16.60 -30.25
CA ALA A 709 -3.43 16.85 -29.27
C ALA A 709 -2.84 18.27 -29.37
N ALA A 710 -2.78 18.86 -30.58
CA ALA A 710 -2.28 20.23 -30.76
C ALA A 710 -3.27 21.25 -30.18
N LEU A 711 -4.57 21.02 -30.35
CA LEU A 711 -5.63 21.81 -29.73
C LEU A 711 -5.59 21.72 -28.19
N VAL A 712 -5.44 20.51 -27.63
CA VAL A 712 -5.33 20.32 -26.17
C VAL A 712 -4.14 21.09 -25.60
N LEU A 713 -2.99 21.10 -26.29
CA LEU A 713 -1.83 21.88 -25.88
C LEU A 713 -2.05 23.37 -26.06
N LEU A 714 -2.65 23.81 -27.17
CA LEU A 714 -2.95 25.22 -27.42
C LEU A 714 -3.78 25.84 -26.28
N PHE A 715 -4.71 25.05 -25.73
CA PHE A 715 -5.60 25.46 -24.63
C PHE A 715 -5.06 25.20 -23.22
N SER A 716 -3.79 24.77 -23.06
CA SER A 716 -3.17 24.52 -21.75
C SER A 716 -2.71 25.81 -21.04
N ASP A 717 -2.66 25.77 -19.69
CA ASP A 717 -2.09 26.84 -18.85
C ASP A 717 -0.62 27.12 -19.21
N GLN A 718 0.13 26.09 -19.64
CA GLN A 718 1.54 26.23 -20.06
C GLN A 718 1.69 27.10 -21.32
N THR A 719 0.77 26.98 -22.28
CA THR A 719 0.78 27.78 -23.52
C THR A 719 0.42 29.23 -23.23
N ASN A 720 -0.57 29.47 -22.35
CA ASN A 720 -0.90 30.82 -21.91
C ASN A 720 0.29 31.49 -21.25
N HIS A 721 0.97 30.81 -20.32
CA HIS A 721 2.18 31.34 -19.68
C HIS A 721 3.26 31.71 -20.72
N TRP A 722 3.52 30.82 -21.69
CA TRP A 722 4.48 31.08 -22.76
C TRP A 722 4.12 32.32 -23.60
N LEU A 723 2.84 32.47 -23.99
CA LEU A 723 2.36 33.62 -24.76
C LEU A 723 2.46 34.93 -23.98
N ILE A 724 2.15 34.91 -22.68
CA ILE A 724 2.26 36.07 -21.78
C ILE A 724 3.72 36.49 -21.67
N LYS A 725 4.63 35.54 -21.42
CA LYS A 725 6.07 35.79 -21.31
C LYS A 725 6.67 36.43 -22.57
N HIS A 726 6.14 36.08 -23.75
CA HIS A 726 6.58 36.62 -25.04
C HIS A 726 5.76 37.81 -25.55
N ASN A 727 4.91 38.43 -24.71
CA ASN A 727 4.09 39.60 -25.04
C ASN A 727 3.19 39.42 -26.28
N LYS A 728 2.68 38.20 -26.54
CA LYS A 728 1.82 37.89 -27.70
C LYS A 728 0.32 38.03 -27.37
N THR A 729 -0.10 39.25 -27.00
CA THR A 729 -1.46 39.54 -26.51
C THR A 729 -2.58 39.30 -27.55
N SER A 730 -2.33 39.52 -28.84
CA SER A 730 -3.33 39.26 -29.90
C SER A 730 -3.67 37.77 -30.04
N CYS A 731 -2.66 36.90 -29.94
CA CYS A 731 -2.84 35.44 -29.98
C CYS A 731 -3.57 34.95 -28.72
N LEU A 732 -3.24 35.51 -27.56
CA LEU A 732 -3.90 35.17 -26.30
C LEU A 732 -5.40 35.49 -26.34
N LYS A 733 -5.80 36.68 -26.85
CA LYS A 733 -7.21 37.05 -27.02
C LYS A 733 -7.97 36.11 -27.96
N LEU A 734 -7.33 35.70 -29.07
CA LEU A 734 -7.90 34.74 -30.01
C LEU A 734 -8.07 33.35 -29.38
N ILE A 735 -7.11 32.90 -28.58
CA ILE A 735 -7.22 31.62 -27.87
C ILE A 735 -8.37 31.71 -26.86
N HIS A 736 -8.46 32.78 -26.08
CA HIS A 736 -9.51 32.95 -25.08
C HIS A 736 -10.92 32.97 -25.69
N SER A 737 -11.10 33.54 -26.90
CA SER A 737 -12.40 33.53 -27.56
C SER A 737 -12.83 32.16 -28.07
N LEU A 738 -11.88 31.30 -28.43
CA LEU A 738 -12.11 29.95 -28.93
C LEU A 738 -12.16 28.89 -27.82
N GLN A 739 -11.83 29.27 -26.60
CA GLN A 739 -11.53 28.32 -25.56
C GLN A 739 -12.79 27.89 -24.76
N PRO A 740 -13.04 26.57 -24.60
CA PRO A 740 -14.04 26.10 -23.65
C PRO A 740 -13.64 26.40 -22.20
N VAL A 741 -14.62 26.64 -21.33
CA VAL A 741 -14.43 26.93 -19.89
C VAL A 741 -13.42 25.96 -19.25
N ARG A 742 -12.30 26.50 -18.74
CA ARG A 742 -11.22 25.71 -18.12
C ARG A 742 -11.67 25.18 -16.76
N LYS A 743 -11.78 23.86 -16.65
CA LYS A 743 -11.92 23.20 -15.35
C LYS A 743 -10.56 22.62 -14.91
N ARG A 744 -9.84 23.35 -14.05
CA ARG A 744 -8.50 22.95 -13.56
C ARG A 744 -8.56 21.86 -12.50
N TRP A 745 -9.57 21.94 -11.64
CA TRP A 745 -9.88 21.00 -10.58
C TRP A 745 -11.36 20.63 -10.64
N SER A 746 -11.70 19.39 -10.25
CA SER A 746 -13.08 18.94 -10.23
C SER A 746 -13.97 19.72 -9.24
N SER A 747 -13.35 20.37 -8.25
CA SER A 747 -13.97 21.00 -7.07
C SER A 747 -14.94 20.06 -6.37
N ARG A 748 -14.61 18.76 -6.32
CA ARG A 748 -15.45 17.74 -5.72
C ARG A 748 -14.64 16.85 -4.80
N VAL A 749 -15.22 16.55 -3.64
CA VAL A 749 -14.65 15.64 -2.65
C VAL A 749 -15.48 14.37 -2.56
N PRO A 750 -14.84 13.19 -2.44
CA PRO A 750 -15.58 11.96 -2.21
C PRO A 750 -16.29 12.04 -0.85
N GLN A 751 -17.49 11.46 -0.78
CA GLN A 751 -18.33 11.44 0.41
C GLN A 751 -18.65 9.99 0.77
N SER A 752 -18.57 9.67 2.05
CA SER A 752 -18.98 8.37 2.57
C SER A 752 -19.62 8.58 3.94
N SER A 753 -20.77 7.96 4.17
CA SER A 753 -21.42 7.88 5.48
C SER A 753 -21.08 6.54 6.11
N LEU A 754 -20.49 6.58 7.30
CA LEU A 754 -20.17 5.39 8.06
C LEU A 754 -21.46 4.70 8.54
N LEU A 755 -22.44 5.46 9.07
CA LEU A 755 -23.75 4.93 9.47
C LEU A 755 -24.49 4.26 8.29
N GLY A 756 -24.45 4.86 7.10
CA GLY A 756 -25.02 4.27 5.89
C GLY A 756 -24.33 2.97 5.45
N SER A 757 -23.02 2.85 5.72
CA SER A 757 -22.25 1.63 5.41
C SER A 757 -22.62 0.44 6.30
N PHE A 758 -23.16 0.67 7.50
CA PHE A 758 -23.58 -0.41 8.41
C PHE A 758 -24.76 -1.22 7.86
N LEU A 759 -25.56 -0.61 6.99
CA LEU A 759 -26.79 -1.17 6.44
C LEU A 759 -26.61 -1.84 5.07
N LYS A 760 -25.47 -1.62 4.39
CA LYS A 760 -25.20 -2.18 3.04
C LYS A 760 -24.55 -3.57 3.15
N GLU A 761 -25.31 -4.65 2.92
CA GLU A 761 -24.74 -5.96 2.54
C GLU A 761 -24.80 -6.12 1.02
N LYS A 762 -23.67 -5.96 0.32
CA LYS A 762 -23.60 -6.22 -1.13
C LYS A 762 -23.17 -7.68 -1.39
N PRO A 763 -23.99 -8.52 -2.06
CA PRO A 763 -23.67 -9.90 -2.37
C PRO A 763 -22.80 -9.97 -3.63
N TYR A 764 -21.52 -9.61 -3.53
CA TYR A 764 -20.59 -9.80 -4.64
C TYR A 764 -19.87 -11.15 -4.54
N PHE A 765 -19.58 -11.77 -5.69
CA PHE A 765 -18.61 -12.85 -5.80
C PHE A 765 -17.30 -12.44 -5.11
N ARG A 766 -16.74 -13.37 -4.31
CA ARG A 766 -15.59 -13.13 -3.41
C ARG A 766 -14.37 -12.50 -4.09
N LEU A 767 -14.17 -12.77 -5.39
CA LEU A 767 -13.10 -12.20 -6.22
C LEU A 767 -13.39 -10.74 -6.63
N LEU A 768 -14.60 -10.46 -7.10
CA LEU A 768 -15.02 -9.12 -7.52
C LEU A 768 -15.08 -8.14 -6.35
N LYS A 769 -15.39 -8.62 -5.14
CA LYS A 769 -15.39 -7.81 -3.91
C LYS A 769 -14.03 -7.13 -3.67
N ARG A 770 -12.91 -7.83 -3.82
CA ARG A 770 -11.56 -7.25 -3.63
C ARG A 770 -11.17 -6.21 -4.69
N VAL A 771 -11.69 -6.38 -5.91
CA VAL A 771 -11.44 -5.44 -7.02
C VAL A 771 -12.32 -4.21 -6.87
N VAL A 772 -13.60 -4.39 -6.52
CA VAL A 772 -14.58 -3.32 -6.30
C VAL A 772 -14.27 -2.48 -5.06
N GLU A 773 -13.82 -3.11 -3.96
CA GLU A 773 -13.39 -2.41 -2.72
C GLU A 773 -12.17 -1.50 -2.93
N LYS A 774 -11.41 -1.68 -4.02
CA LYS A 774 -10.26 -0.83 -4.35
C LYS A 774 -10.67 0.50 -5.02
N TRP A 775 -11.95 0.66 -5.39
CA TRP A 775 -12.47 1.88 -5.99
C TRP A 775 -13.15 2.78 -4.95
N PRO A 776 -12.93 4.12 -5.00
CA PRO A 776 -13.52 5.08 -4.07
C PRO A 776 -15.06 5.14 -4.19
N PRO A 777 -15.75 5.70 -3.16
CA PRO A 777 -17.20 5.76 -3.10
C PRO A 777 -17.84 6.50 -4.30
N GLU A 778 -19.09 6.16 -4.61
CA GLU A 778 -19.85 6.67 -5.76
C GLU A 778 -20.34 8.12 -5.56
N THR A 779 -20.42 8.60 -4.32
CA THR A 779 -20.97 9.90 -3.93
C THR A 779 -19.90 10.98 -3.80
N TYR A 780 -20.16 12.15 -4.38
CA TYR A 780 -19.26 13.32 -4.37
C TYR A 780 -20.02 14.58 -3.95
N ALA A 781 -19.43 15.39 -3.07
CA ALA A 781 -19.92 16.73 -2.74
C ALA A 781 -19.08 17.79 -3.45
N GLU A 782 -19.68 18.92 -3.79
CA GLU A 782 -19.00 20.07 -4.37
C GLU A 782 -18.32 20.91 -3.28
N VAL A 783 -17.10 21.36 -3.56
CA VAL A 783 -16.37 22.33 -2.75
C VAL A 783 -16.60 23.69 -3.40
N ASP A 784 -17.63 24.37 -2.93
CA ASP A 784 -18.00 25.71 -3.38
C ASP A 784 -16.96 26.77 -2.98
N ASP A 785 -17.14 27.98 -3.51
CA ASP A 785 -16.22 29.08 -3.23
C ASP A 785 -16.29 29.53 -1.76
N ASP A 786 -17.43 29.33 -1.08
CA ASP A 786 -17.59 29.63 0.35
C ASP A 786 -16.74 28.71 1.22
N LEU A 787 -16.74 27.39 0.96
CA LEU A 787 -15.88 26.44 1.66
C LEU A 787 -14.39 26.69 1.39
N LYS A 788 -14.01 27.04 0.14
CA LYS A 788 -12.62 27.43 -0.18
C LYS A 788 -12.19 28.65 0.62
N ASN A 789 -13.03 29.69 0.65
CA ASN A 789 -12.75 30.91 1.40
C ASN A 789 -12.64 30.65 2.90
N LEU A 790 -13.49 29.76 3.43
CA LEU A 790 -13.49 29.38 4.83
C LEU A 790 -12.23 28.61 5.23
N ILE A 791 -11.78 27.65 4.41
CA ILE A 791 -10.49 26.96 4.59
C ILE A 791 -9.33 27.95 4.51
N PHE A 792 -9.31 28.81 3.49
CA PHE A 792 -8.25 29.82 3.32
C PHE A 792 -8.18 30.77 4.53
N LYS A 793 -9.33 31.24 5.01
CA LYS A 793 -9.41 32.10 6.19
C LYS A 793 -8.85 31.39 7.42
N HIS A 794 -9.22 30.13 7.66
CA HIS A 794 -8.71 29.34 8.78
C HIS A 794 -7.17 29.16 8.70
N VAL A 795 -6.63 28.83 7.53
CA VAL A 795 -5.18 28.72 7.29
C VAL A 795 -4.48 30.06 7.55
N LYS A 796 -5.05 31.17 7.07
CA LYS A 796 -4.51 32.52 7.26
C LYS A 796 -4.52 32.97 8.72
N GLU A 797 -5.59 32.69 9.45
CA GLU A 797 -5.71 32.98 10.89
C GLU A 797 -4.69 32.18 11.70
N LYS A 798 -4.55 30.88 11.40
CA LYS A 798 -3.53 30.01 12.02
C LYS A 798 -2.12 30.55 11.78
N PHE A 799 -1.83 31.00 10.56
CA PHE A 799 -0.56 31.66 10.24
C PHE A 799 -0.35 32.98 11.00
N ASN A 800 -1.37 33.81 11.15
CA ASN A 800 -1.23 35.07 11.90
C ASN A 800 -0.94 34.82 13.38
N GLN A 801 -1.58 33.82 14.00
CA GLN A 801 -1.29 33.39 15.37
C GLN A 801 0.16 32.89 15.54
N PHE A 802 0.73 32.25 14.49
CA PHE A 802 2.14 31.88 14.47
C PHE A 802 3.05 33.12 14.49
N LYS A 803 2.77 34.10 13.63
CA LYS A 803 3.57 35.33 13.50
C LYS A 803 3.61 36.14 14.80
N GLU A 804 2.51 36.14 15.56
CA GLU A 804 2.44 36.84 16.86
C GLU A 804 3.24 36.15 17.98
N LYS A 805 3.47 34.83 17.89
CA LYS A 805 4.18 34.01 18.90
C LYS A 805 5.68 33.81 18.60
N GLN A 806 6.22 34.56 17.64
CA GLN A 806 7.55 34.35 17.04
C GLN A 806 8.74 34.55 18.01
N ASP A 807 8.49 34.97 19.26
CA ASP A 807 9.53 35.20 20.27
C ASP A 807 9.84 33.97 21.17
N ASP A 808 8.99 32.93 21.21
CA ASP A 808 9.26 31.72 22.03
C ASP A 808 8.51 30.43 21.58
N GLY A 809 7.76 30.46 20.48
CA GLY A 809 6.89 29.35 20.06
C GLY A 809 7.52 28.40 19.02
N ASN A 810 7.64 27.12 19.35
CA ASN A 810 8.05 26.08 18.41
C ASN A 810 6.99 25.89 17.31
N PHE A 811 7.32 26.19 16.06
CA PHE A 811 6.46 26.01 14.87
C PHE A 811 5.75 24.64 14.80
N ARG A 812 6.43 23.61 15.33
CA ARG A 812 5.94 22.24 15.40
C ARG A 812 4.69 22.12 16.27
N ASP A 813 4.58 22.92 17.32
CA ASP A 813 3.46 22.88 18.26
C ASP A 813 2.16 23.33 17.57
N LEU A 814 2.21 24.35 16.71
CA LEU A 814 1.05 24.83 15.96
C LEU A 814 0.58 23.83 14.90
N CYS A 815 1.52 23.19 14.20
CA CYS A 815 1.20 22.15 13.23
C CYS A 815 0.65 20.89 13.89
N SER A 816 0.99 20.63 15.16
CA SER A 816 0.51 19.49 15.95
C SER A 816 -0.93 19.63 16.47
N GLN A 817 -1.52 20.82 16.39
CA GLN A 817 -2.88 21.07 16.87
C GLN A 817 -3.91 20.45 15.92
N ARG A 818 -4.81 19.63 16.47
CA ARG A 818 -5.83 18.83 15.76
C ARG A 818 -7.26 19.00 16.33
N GLY A 819 -7.48 20.10 17.04
CA GLY A 819 -8.73 20.48 17.70
C GLY A 819 -8.51 21.12 19.09
N THR A 820 -7.29 21.10 19.61
CA THR A 820 -6.97 21.58 20.98
C THR A 820 -7.19 23.08 21.09
N ASN A 821 -6.81 23.84 20.06
CA ASN A 821 -6.98 25.28 20.04
C ASN A 821 -8.47 25.64 20.00
N VAL A 822 -9.23 25.01 19.10
CA VAL A 822 -10.68 25.23 18.99
C VAL A 822 -11.41 24.85 20.29
N LEU A 823 -11.13 23.69 20.89
CA LEU A 823 -11.76 23.31 22.16
C LEU A 823 -11.46 24.32 23.28
N GLN A 824 -10.24 24.87 23.33
CA GLN A 824 -9.87 25.90 24.29
C GLN A 824 -10.63 27.22 24.06
N MET A 825 -10.80 27.63 22.80
CA MET A 825 -11.56 28.83 22.42
C MET A 825 -13.04 28.72 22.85
N TYR A 826 -13.66 27.57 22.63
CA TYR A 826 -15.09 27.35 22.91
C TYR A 826 -15.39 26.87 24.33
N LYS A 827 -14.36 26.57 25.15
CA LYS A 827 -14.50 26.04 26.53
C LYS A 827 -15.37 26.92 27.42
N ARG A 828 -15.22 28.26 27.32
CA ARG A 828 -16.00 29.22 28.13
C ARG A 828 -17.47 29.27 27.75
N GLN A 829 -17.78 29.07 26.47
CA GLN A 829 -19.15 29.17 25.94
C GLN A 829 -19.93 27.85 26.09
N THR A 830 -19.25 26.71 25.92
CA THR A 830 -19.88 25.38 25.97
C THR A 830 -19.83 24.74 27.35
N ARG A 831 -18.87 25.12 28.21
CA ARG A 831 -18.54 24.48 29.50
C ARG A 831 -18.25 22.96 29.41
N LEU A 832 -17.97 22.45 28.20
CA LEU A 832 -17.65 21.04 27.98
C LEU A 832 -16.14 20.79 28.03
N SER A 833 -15.73 19.66 28.62
CA SER A 833 -14.37 19.14 28.51
C SER A 833 -14.34 17.97 27.53
N LEU A 834 -13.98 18.26 26.27
CA LEU A 834 -13.95 17.30 25.16
C LEU A 834 -12.52 16.91 24.75
N GLU A 835 -11.50 17.33 25.50
CA GLU A 835 -10.08 17.10 25.17
C GLU A 835 -9.75 15.61 25.01
N TRP A 836 -10.44 14.73 25.73
CA TRP A 836 -10.32 13.27 25.62
C TRP A 836 -10.64 12.74 24.20
N SER A 837 -11.50 13.43 23.44
CA SER A 837 -11.96 12.98 22.11
C SER A 837 -10.93 13.25 21.02
N ILE A 838 -9.99 14.16 21.28
CA ILE A 838 -8.90 14.51 20.37
C ILE A 838 -7.54 14.00 20.89
N ASN A 839 -7.37 13.76 22.19
CA ASN A 839 -6.16 13.20 22.81
C ASN A 839 -6.05 11.67 22.65
N VAL A 840 -6.36 11.17 21.45
CA VAL A 840 -6.23 9.76 21.04
C VAL A 840 -5.40 9.67 19.77
N GLU A 841 -5.21 8.50 19.16
CA GLU A 841 -4.57 8.44 17.84
C GLU A 841 -5.43 9.17 16.79
N PHE A 842 -4.81 9.77 15.77
CA PHE A 842 -5.52 10.72 14.89
C PHE A 842 -6.67 10.08 14.10
N ASP A 843 -6.47 8.85 13.62
CA ASP A 843 -7.49 8.01 13.01
C ASP A 843 -8.66 7.70 13.96
N GLN A 844 -8.37 7.52 15.25
CA GLN A 844 -9.39 7.36 16.29
C GLN A 844 -10.22 8.64 16.47
N SER A 845 -9.56 9.81 16.51
CA SER A 845 -10.24 11.12 16.58
C SER A 845 -11.18 11.32 15.37
N ILE A 846 -10.72 10.99 14.16
CA ILE A 846 -11.55 11.08 12.94
C ILE A 846 -12.81 10.23 13.08
N LEU A 847 -12.70 8.97 13.51
CA LEU A 847 -13.87 8.09 13.64
C LEU A 847 -14.83 8.56 14.73
N ILE A 848 -14.33 8.98 15.89
CA ILE A 848 -15.14 9.49 17.01
C ILE A 848 -15.94 10.72 16.56
N TRP A 849 -15.24 11.71 16.02
CA TRP A 849 -15.87 12.96 15.59
C TRP A 849 -16.79 12.75 14.40
N HIS A 850 -16.47 11.84 13.47
CA HIS A 850 -17.30 11.55 12.31
C HIS A 850 -18.66 10.99 12.71
N ILE A 851 -18.66 9.91 13.50
CA ILE A 851 -19.90 9.31 14.01
C ILE A 851 -20.67 10.32 14.85
N ALA A 852 -20.00 11.11 15.70
CA ALA A 852 -20.67 12.13 16.50
C ALA A 852 -21.31 13.24 15.65
N THR A 853 -20.61 13.68 14.60
CA THR A 853 -21.12 14.68 13.65
C THR A 853 -22.35 14.14 12.91
N GLU A 854 -22.32 12.89 12.43
CA GLU A 854 -23.49 12.27 11.79
C GLU A 854 -24.67 12.14 12.76
N LEU A 855 -24.43 11.69 14.00
CA LEU A 855 -25.48 11.58 15.03
C LEU A 855 -26.12 12.94 15.33
N CYS A 856 -25.31 13.99 15.51
CA CYS A 856 -25.81 15.35 15.71
C CYS A 856 -26.59 15.84 14.47
N TYR A 857 -26.07 15.61 13.26
CA TYR A 857 -26.68 16.03 12.01
C TYR A 857 -28.10 15.45 11.84
N PHE A 858 -28.24 14.13 11.90
CA PHE A 858 -29.52 13.46 11.70
C PHE A 858 -30.49 13.63 12.89
N SER A 859 -29.99 13.88 14.10
CA SER A 859 -30.86 14.19 15.25
C SER A 859 -31.65 15.50 15.07
N GLU A 860 -31.10 16.46 14.32
CA GLU A 860 -31.71 17.79 14.12
C GLU A 860 -32.50 17.94 12.84
N VAL A 861 -32.25 17.11 11.82
CA VAL A 861 -33.06 17.10 10.58
C VAL A 861 -34.55 16.85 10.88
N ALA A 862 -34.87 16.22 12.02
CA ALA A 862 -36.22 16.03 12.51
C ALA A 862 -36.88 17.28 13.14
N LEU A 863 -36.14 18.38 13.37
CA LEU A 863 -36.61 19.61 14.02
C LEU A 863 -36.56 20.77 13.02
N SER A 864 -37.70 21.14 12.45
CA SER A 864 -37.90 22.04 11.31
C SER A 864 -37.58 23.53 11.52
N THR A 865 -36.70 23.90 12.46
CA THR A 865 -36.38 25.30 12.79
C THR A 865 -34.86 25.53 12.85
N ILE A 866 -34.25 25.81 11.70
CA ILE A 866 -32.81 26.15 11.58
C ILE A 866 -32.66 27.41 10.72
N THR A 867 -31.91 28.41 11.20
CA THR A 867 -31.60 29.64 10.46
C THR A 867 -30.53 29.39 9.39
N SER A 868 -30.48 30.23 8.35
CA SER A 868 -29.54 30.06 7.22
C SER A 868 -28.06 30.00 7.63
N GLU A 869 -27.65 30.76 8.65
CA GLU A 869 -26.27 30.73 9.15
C GLU A 869 -25.92 29.41 9.87
N ILE A 870 -26.84 28.86 10.65
CA ILE A 870 -26.65 27.56 11.33
C ILE A 870 -26.60 26.44 10.29
N GLN A 871 -27.40 26.57 9.22
CA GLN A 871 -27.41 25.63 8.10
C GLN A 871 -26.04 25.54 7.43
N SER A 872 -25.39 26.68 7.14
CA SER A 872 -24.08 26.72 6.50
C SER A 872 -23.00 26.00 7.31
N SER A 873 -22.83 26.33 8.59
CA SER A 873 -21.84 25.66 9.46
C SER A 873 -22.11 24.16 9.61
N ARG A 874 -23.39 23.75 9.63
CA ARG A 874 -23.81 22.35 9.69
C ARG A 874 -23.45 21.58 8.42
N GLU A 875 -23.74 22.14 7.25
CA GLU A 875 -23.44 21.51 5.96
C GLU A 875 -21.95 21.38 5.73
N VAL A 876 -21.17 22.42 6.04
CA VAL A 876 -19.70 22.39 5.97
C VAL A 876 -19.14 21.32 6.90
N SER A 877 -19.60 21.28 8.15
CA SER A 877 -19.18 20.27 9.13
C SER A 877 -19.41 18.84 8.62
N TYR A 878 -20.60 18.58 8.08
CA TYR A 878 -20.96 17.27 7.54
C TYR A 878 -20.13 16.90 6.30
N CYS A 879 -19.91 17.86 5.39
CA CYS A 879 -19.12 17.67 4.18
C CYS A 879 -17.65 17.32 4.49
N ILE A 880 -16.99 18.10 5.37
CA ILE A 880 -15.59 17.84 5.76
C ILE A 880 -15.50 16.53 6.56
N SER A 881 -16.45 16.25 7.44
CA SER A 881 -16.49 15.01 8.21
C SER A 881 -16.51 13.76 7.33
N ASN A 882 -17.45 13.70 6.37
CA ASN A 882 -17.55 12.60 5.41
C ASN A 882 -16.29 12.49 4.54
N TYR A 883 -15.69 13.63 4.17
CA TYR A 883 -14.44 13.65 3.40
C TYR A 883 -13.27 13.06 4.21
N MET A 884 -13.08 13.49 5.44
CA MET A 884 -12.02 12.99 6.33
C MET A 884 -12.17 11.49 6.62
N PHE A 885 -13.40 11.02 6.83
CA PHE A 885 -13.68 9.59 6.95
C PHE A 885 -13.37 8.83 5.64
N CYS A 886 -13.73 9.39 4.49
CA CYS A 886 -13.41 8.79 3.19
C CYS A 886 -11.90 8.67 2.96
N LEU A 887 -11.12 9.68 3.38
CA LEU A 887 -9.65 9.61 3.35
C LEU A 887 -9.16 8.45 4.23
N LEU A 888 -9.70 8.30 5.44
CA LEU A 888 -9.31 7.21 6.33
C LEU A 888 -9.62 5.81 5.75
N ALA A 889 -10.79 5.66 5.12
CA ALA A 889 -11.23 4.38 4.58
C ALA A 889 -10.54 4.01 3.26
N THR A 890 -10.27 4.99 2.39
CA THR A 890 -9.87 4.76 0.99
C THR A 890 -8.41 5.17 0.70
N PHE A 891 -7.90 6.15 1.44
CA PHE A 891 -6.59 6.76 1.23
C PHE A 891 -5.80 6.90 2.55
N PRO A 892 -5.67 5.83 3.36
CA PRO A 892 -5.05 5.93 4.69
C PRO A 892 -3.60 6.43 4.65
N PHE A 893 -2.91 6.25 3.52
CA PHE A 893 -1.55 6.75 3.34
C PHE A 893 -1.44 8.28 3.26
N LEU A 894 -2.51 9.02 2.96
CA LEU A 894 -2.52 10.48 3.01
C LEU A 894 -2.67 11.04 4.43
N LEU A 895 -3.00 10.18 5.38
CA LEU A 895 -3.15 10.54 6.79
C LEU A 895 -1.91 10.05 7.57
N PRO A 896 -1.64 10.64 8.73
CA PRO A 896 -0.66 10.10 9.69
C PRO A 896 -0.83 8.60 9.93
N ILE A 897 0.28 7.89 10.05
CA ILE A 897 0.32 6.42 10.25
C ILE A 897 -0.52 6.04 11.47
N GLY A 898 -1.46 5.10 11.30
CA GLY A 898 -2.34 4.60 12.36
C GLY A 898 -3.05 3.30 11.98
N ILE A 899 -3.82 2.73 12.92
CA ILE A 899 -4.58 1.48 12.75
C ILE A 899 -6.05 1.72 12.33
N GLY A 900 -6.30 2.78 11.57
CA GLY A 900 -7.64 3.31 11.35
C GLY A 900 -8.58 2.35 10.64
N LEU A 901 -8.04 1.54 9.72
CA LEU A 901 -8.81 0.49 9.04
C LEU A 901 -9.26 -0.62 10.01
N ILE A 902 -8.44 -0.94 11.01
CA ILE A 902 -8.78 -1.92 12.06
C ILE A 902 -9.89 -1.35 12.94
N ARG A 903 -9.71 -0.12 13.44
CA ARG A 903 -10.73 0.59 14.23
C ARG A 903 -12.06 0.72 13.50
N PHE A 904 -12.02 1.03 12.21
CA PHE A 904 -13.21 1.11 11.37
C PHE A 904 -13.93 -0.25 11.28
N ARG A 905 -13.21 -1.35 11.01
CA ARG A 905 -13.77 -2.70 10.93
C ARG A 905 -14.39 -3.14 12.26
N ASP A 906 -13.72 -2.89 13.37
CA ASP A 906 -14.23 -3.19 14.71
C ASP A 906 -15.49 -2.39 15.04
N THR A 907 -15.49 -1.10 14.68
CA THR A 907 -16.65 -0.21 14.85
C THR A 907 -17.84 -0.67 14.03
N GLN A 908 -17.60 -1.13 12.80
CA GLN A 908 -18.64 -1.71 11.95
C GLN A 908 -19.18 -3.04 12.50
N ALA A 909 -18.30 -3.91 13.00
CA ALA A 909 -18.71 -5.17 13.61
C ALA A 909 -19.58 -4.95 14.86
N GLU A 910 -19.19 -3.99 15.71
CA GLU A 910 -19.97 -3.64 16.90
C GLU A 910 -21.34 -3.05 16.53
N ALA A 911 -21.39 -2.11 15.60
CA ALA A 911 -22.65 -1.52 15.17
C ALA A 911 -23.60 -2.59 14.62
N LYS A 912 -23.11 -3.49 13.75
CA LYS A 912 -23.90 -4.61 13.22
C LYS A 912 -24.44 -5.51 14.33
N ARG A 913 -23.60 -5.82 15.33
CA ARG A 913 -24.03 -6.60 16.49
C ARG A 913 -25.13 -5.88 17.27
N PHE A 914 -24.94 -4.60 17.58
CA PHE A 914 -25.91 -3.77 18.30
C PHE A 914 -27.27 -3.75 17.61
N PHE A 915 -27.30 -3.48 16.30
CA PHE A 915 -28.57 -3.44 15.55
C PHE A 915 -29.23 -4.80 15.45
N LYS A 916 -28.45 -5.88 15.23
CA LYS A 916 -28.99 -7.24 15.18
C LYS A 916 -29.66 -7.63 16.50
N GLU A 917 -29.01 -7.37 17.63
CA GLU A 917 -29.57 -7.63 18.96
C GLU A 917 -30.87 -6.83 19.19
N ARG A 918 -30.90 -5.54 18.85
CA ARG A 918 -32.10 -4.70 19.03
C ARG A 918 -33.27 -5.08 18.12
N LEU A 919 -33.01 -5.49 16.89
CA LEU A 919 -34.03 -6.03 15.98
C LEU A 919 -34.63 -7.34 16.51
N THR A 920 -33.81 -8.22 17.08
CA THR A 920 -34.32 -9.46 17.71
C THR A 920 -35.17 -9.20 18.95
N LEU A 921 -34.79 -8.21 19.77
CA LEU A 921 -35.56 -7.74 20.93
C LEU A 921 -36.88 -7.08 20.54
N SER A 922 -36.92 -6.32 19.44
CA SER A 922 -38.15 -5.74 18.90
C SER A 922 -39.11 -6.83 18.40
N ARG A 923 -38.61 -7.83 17.67
CA ARG A 923 -39.41 -8.99 17.20
C ARG A 923 -39.98 -9.83 18.35
N THR A 924 -39.21 -10.02 19.42
CA THR A 924 -39.68 -10.75 20.62
C THR A 924 -40.69 -9.93 21.40
N LYS A 925 -40.48 -8.62 21.60
CA LYS A 925 -41.49 -7.73 22.20
C LYS A 925 -42.77 -7.66 21.37
N ALA A 926 -42.69 -7.60 20.04
CA ALA A 926 -43.86 -7.65 19.15
C ALA A 926 -44.61 -9.00 19.26
N LYS A 927 -43.89 -10.14 19.28
CA LYS A 927 -44.50 -11.46 19.53
C LYS A 927 -45.12 -11.58 20.92
N HIS A 928 -44.45 -11.07 21.96
CA HIS A 928 -44.93 -11.10 23.33
C HIS A 928 -46.14 -10.19 23.53
N ARG A 929 -46.19 -9.02 22.86
CA ARG A 929 -47.34 -8.11 22.86
C ARG A 929 -48.53 -8.66 22.06
N ILE A 930 -48.29 -9.37 20.94
CA ILE A 930 -49.33 -10.11 20.22
C ILE A 930 -49.87 -11.25 21.10
N THR A 931 -49.01 -11.94 21.85
CA THR A 931 -49.41 -13.05 22.74
C THR A 931 -50.14 -12.53 23.99
N CYS A 932 -49.67 -11.46 24.61
CA CYS A 932 -50.33 -10.78 25.73
C CYS A 932 -51.65 -10.14 25.29
N ASN A 933 -51.73 -9.47 24.14
CA ASN A 933 -53.01 -8.95 23.64
C ASN A 933 -53.99 -10.07 23.29
N LYS A 934 -53.51 -11.24 22.83
CA LYS A 934 -54.36 -12.43 22.63
C LYS A 934 -54.87 -13.03 23.96
N MET A 935 -54.13 -12.87 25.05
CA MET A 935 -54.55 -13.27 26.41
C MET A 935 -55.39 -12.20 27.12
N PHE A 936 -55.18 -10.91 26.83
CA PHE A 936 -55.86 -9.79 27.49
C PHE A 936 -57.21 -9.44 26.82
N LEU A 937 -57.39 -9.77 25.53
CA LEU A 937 -58.67 -9.62 24.81
C LEU A 937 -59.68 -10.76 25.08
N GLN A 938 -59.45 -11.60 26.09
CA GLN A 938 -60.42 -12.58 26.56
C GLN A 938 -61.06 -12.20 27.90
N SER A 939 -60.76 -11.05 28.51
CA SER A 939 -61.24 -10.79 29.87
C SER A 939 -61.82 -9.42 30.23
N ILE A 940 -61.83 -8.38 29.38
CA ILE A 940 -62.49 -7.10 29.77
C ILE A 940 -63.14 -6.40 28.57
N ASP A 941 -64.47 -6.23 28.63
CA ASP A 941 -65.23 -5.14 28.02
C ASP A 941 -64.90 -3.85 28.78
N GLY A 942 -64.37 -2.84 28.10
CA GLY A 942 -64.11 -1.53 28.70
C GLY A 942 -63.16 -0.68 27.85
N GLU A 943 -63.70 0.40 27.29
CA GLU A 943 -62.97 1.48 26.64
C GLU A 943 -61.84 2.03 27.52
N LEU A 944 -60.66 2.24 26.93
CA LEU A 944 -59.74 3.30 27.33
C LEU A 944 -58.75 3.60 26.21
N GLU A 945 -58.84 4.83 25.72
CA GLU A 945 -57.95 5.46 24.75
C GLU A 945 -56.51 5.53 25.28
N MET A 946 -55.54 5.12 24.46
CA MET A 946 -54.14 5.57 24.50
C MET A 946 -53.50 5.32 23.12
N GLN A 947 -53.79 6.21 22.17
CA GLN A 947 -53.06 6.41 20.91
C GLN A 947 -52.51 7.84 20.97
N GLU A 948 -51.21 8.11 20.79
CA GLU A 948 -50.73 8.51 19.46
C GLU A 948 -49.20 8.37 19.22
N GLU A 949 -48.34 8.05 20.20
CA GLU A 949 -46.87 8.01 19.97
C GLU A 949 -46.30 6.64 19.51
N GLU A 950 -47.02 5.52 19.67
CA GLU A 950 -46.48 4.17 19.41
C GLU A 950 -46.68 3.65 17.98
N SER A 951 -47.61 4.21 17.18
CA SER A 951 -47.89 3.77 15.81
C SER A 951 -46.69 4.02 14.87
N ASN A 952 -45.99 5.14 15.06
CA ASN A 952 -44.79 5.52 14.29
C ASN A 952 -43.57 4.65 14.57
N THR A 953 -43.50 3.97 15.73
CA THR A 953 -42.36 3.08 16.03
C THR A 953 -42.49 1.73 15.34
N SER A 954 -43.70 1.15 15.31
CA SER A 954 -44.00 -0.14 14.65
C SER A 954 -43.74 -0.10 13.14
N THR A 955 -44.11 0.99 12.48
CA THR A 955 -43.84 1.24 11.04
C THR A 955 -42.35 1.45 10.78
N CYS A 956 -41.63 2.13 11.67
CA CYS A 956 -40.18 2.31 11.61
C CYS A 956 -39.40 0.98 11.69
N TRP A 957 -39.78 0.08 12.60
CA TRP A 957 -39.14 -1.23 12.73
C TRP A 957 -39.35 -2.11 11.49
N LYS A 958 -40.55 -2.09 10.89
CA LYS A 958 -40.83 -2.82 9.64
C LYS A 958 -40.05 -2.26 8.46
N SER A 959 -39.90 -0.93 8.38
CA SER A 959 -39.09 -0.25 7.35
C SER A 959 -37.59 -0.55 7.48
N LEU A 960 -37.05 -0.58 8.71
CA LEU A 960 -35.64 -0.91 8.97
C LEU A 960 -35.32 -2.38 8.61
N ASP A 961 -36.25 -3.29 8.91
CA ASP A 961 -36.14 -4.72 8.61
C ASP A 961 -36.19 -4.99 7.08
N GLN A 962 -37.06 -4.27 6.36
CA GLN A 962 -37.11 -4.31 4.88
C GLN A 962 -35.84 -3.72 4.23
N ALA A 963 -35.31 -2.61 4.74
CA ALA A 963 -34.10 -1.99 4.19
C ALA A 963 -32.82 -2.79 4.43
N MET A 964 -32.72 -3.55 5.53
CA MET A 964 -31.62 -4.50 5.73
C MET A 964 -31.68 -5.71 4.79
N THR A 965 -32.80 -5.91 4.07
CA THR A 965 -32.99 -7.01 3.10
C THR A 965 -32.92 -6.56 1.64
N PHE A 966 -32.99 -5.26 1.33
CA PHE A 966 -32.99 -4.72 -0.05
C PHE A 966 -31.87 -3.70 -0.30
N LEU A 967 -31.33 -3.69 -1.52
CA LEU A 967 -30.11 -3.00 -1.97
C LEU A 967 -30.23 -1.46 -2.17
N GLU A 968 -31.16 -0.78 -1.51
CA GLU A 968 -31.37 0.67 -1.67
C GLU A 968 -30.67 1.52 -0.59
N GLU A 969 -30.41 2.80 -0.89
CA GLU A 969 -29.80 3.72 0.09
C GLU A 969 -30.75 3.95 1.28
N PRO A 970 -30.24 3.96 2.53
CA PRO A 970 -31.10 4.15 3.69
C PRO A 970 -31.77 5.52 3.63
N THR A 971 -33.09 5.53 3.79
CA THR A 971 -33.86 6.78 3.72
C THR A 971 -33.52 7.68 4.92
N MET A 972 -33.64 9.00 4.73
CA MET A 972 -33.39 10.01 5.79
C MET A 972 -34.11 9.69 7.11
N TYR A 973 -35.30 9.08 7.02
CA TYR A 973 -36.10 8.63 8.16
C TYR A 973 -35.42 7.49 8.95
N GLN A 974 -34.83 6.51 8.25
CA GLN A 974 -34.12 5.38 8.86
C GLN A 974 -32.85 5.83 9.60
N MET A 975 -32.10 6.77 9.00
CA MET A 975 -30.92 7.36 9.64
C MET A 975 -31.31 8.08 10.94
N THR A 976 -32.40 8.86 10.92
CA THR A 976 -32.94 9.52 12.11
C THR A 976 -33.32 8.53 13.22
N ALA A 977 -33.96 7.42 12.86
CA ALA A 977 -34.35 6.39 13.82
C ALA A 977 -33.14 5.71 14.46
N ILE A 978 -32.11 5.39 13.67
CA ILE A 978 -30.85 4.82 14.15
C ILE A 978 -30.15 5.78 15.12
N CYS A 979 -30.08 7.06 14.78
CA CYS A 979 -29.46 8.05 15.66
C CYS A 979 -30.19 8.13 17.00
N LYS A 980 -31.54 8.12 17.00
CA LYS A 980 -32.33 8.07 18.23
C LYS A 980 -32.06 6.81 19.05
N MET A 981 -31.84 5.65 18.41
CA MET A 981 -31.49 4.42 19.13
C MET A 981 -30.12 4.49 19.79
N LEU A 982 -29.10 4.94 19.05
CA LEU A 982 -27.73 5.06 19.56
C LEU A 982 -27.60 6.10 20.68
N LEU A 983 -28.32 7.23 20.56
CA LEU A 983 -28.30 8.31 21.56
C LEU A 983 -29.12 8.00 22.82
N ARG A 984 -30.04 7.03 22.78
CA ARG A 984 -30.85 6.60 23.94
C ARG A 984 -30.11 5.65 24.89
N GLU A 985 -28.98 5.08 24.46
CA GLU A 985 -28.21 4.19 25.31
C GLU A 985 -27.55 4.97 26.44
N ASN A 986 -27.77 4.54 27.68
CA ASN A 986 -27.12 5.17 28.82
C ASN A 986 -25.67 4.69 28.93
N ILE A 987 -24.72 5.61 28.81
CA ILE A 987 -23.29 5.33 28.84
C ILE A 987 -22.75 5.72 30.22
N ASP A 988 -23.23 5.03 31.27
CA ASP A 988 -22.78 5.26 32.65
C ASP A 988 -21.32 4.81 32.86
N VAL A 989 -20.85 3.84 32.05
CA VAL A 989 -19.50 3.28 32.12
C VAL A 989 -18.75 3.56 30.82
N LEU A 990 -17.51 4.03 30.95
CA LEU A 990 -16.66 4.36 29.80
C LEU A 990 -16.48 3.14 28.88
N PRO A 991 -16.69 3.26 27.55
CA PRO A 991 -16.58 2.12 26.63
C PRO A 991 -15.25 1.37 26.70
N GLY A 992 -14.14 2.10 26.87
CA GLY A 992 -12.81 1.52 27.06
C GLY A 992 -12.68 0.65 28.33
N LYS A 993 -13.45 0.94 29.40
CA LYS A 993 -13.49 0.13 30.63
C LYS A 993 -14.26 -1.18 30.44
N VAL A 994 -15.20 -1.23 29.50
CA VAL A 994 -16.03 -2.42 29.23
C VAL A 994 -15.33 -3.37 28.25
N LYS A 995 -14.59 -2.85 27.27
CA LYS A 995 -14.02 -3.65 26.17
C LYS A 995 -12.57 -4.06 26.35
N GLY A 996 -11.78 -3.34 27.15
CA GLY A 996 -10.33 -3.55 27.24
C GLY A 996 -9.63 -3.45 25.88
N ASP A 997 -8.50 -4.13 25.69
CA ASP A 997 -7.73 -4.10 24.44
C ASP A 997 -8.27 -5.01 23.32
N SER A 998 -9.32 -5.79 23.60
CA SER A 998 -9.86 -6.82 22.69
C SER A 998 -10.60 -6.27 21.47
N SER A 999 -11.15 -5.04 21.55
CA SER A 999 -11.84 -4.37 20.44
C SER A 999 -11.42 -2.90 20.43
N LYS A 1000 -11.02 -2.40 19.25
CA LYS A 1000 -10.64 -1.00 19.06
C LYS A 1000 -11.81 -0.15 18.53
N SER A 1001 -13.05 -0.61 18.70
CA SER A 1001 -14.25 0.11 18.28
C SER A 1001 -14.48 1.38 19.09
N VAL A 1002 -14.85 2.46 18.38
CA VAL A 1002 -15.14 3.78 18.97
C VAL A 1002 -16.62 4.16 18.99
N LEU A 1003 -17.52 3.24 18.62
CA LEU A 1003 -18.95 3.55 18.41
C LEU A 1003 -19.57 4.30 19.60
N PHE A 1004 -19.43 3.75 20.81
CA PHE A 1004 -20.01 4.35 22.01
C PHE A 1004 -19.21 5.54 22.55
N ASP A 1005 -17.91 5.67 22.23
CA ASP A 1005 -17.19 6.91 22.50
C ASP A 1005 -17.76 8.06 21.66
N ALA A 1006 -18.07 7.79 20.39
CA ALA A 1006 -18.74 8.76 19.54
C ALA A 1006 -20.16 9.09 20.01
N CYS A 1007 -20.95 8.10 20.46
CA CYS A 1007 -22.26 8.37 21.06
C CYS A 1007 -22.15 9.29 22.28
N ARG A 1008 -21.14 9.08 23.15
CA ARG A 1008 -20.88 9.95 24.30
C ARG A 1008 -20.56 11.37 23.86
N LEU A 1009 -19.70 11.53 22.86
CA LEU A 1009 -19.39 12.85 22.30
C LEU A 1009 -20.63 13.53 21.71
N ALA A 1010 -21.44 12.80 20.94
CA ALA A 1010 -22.67 13.30 20.35
C ALA A 1010 -23.68 13.78 21.40
N SER A 1011 -23.87 13.00 22.47
CA SER A 1011 -24.75 13.39 23.59
C SER A 1011 -24.25 14.65 24.29
N ALA A 1012 -22.93 14.78 24.51
CA ALA A 1012 -22.35 15.99 25.08
C ALA A 1012 -22.54 17.22 24.17
N LEU A 1013 -22.31 17.07 22.86
CA LEU A 1013 -22.53 18.12 21.86
C LEU A 1013 -24.00 18.54 21.80
N ASN A 1014 -24.93 17.59 21.81
CA ASN A 1014 -26.37 17.86 21.82
C ASN A 1014 -26.85 18.57 23.11
N GLY A 1015 -26.09 18.51 24.20
CA GLY A 1015 -26.32 19.27 25.43
C GLY A 1015 -26.00 20.77 25.32
N VAL A 1016 -25.34 21.22 24.26
CA VAL A 1016 -25.04 22.66 24.04
C VAL A 1016 -26.31 23.39 23.59
N THR A 1017 -26.84 24.28 24.43
CA THR A 1017 -28.09 25.00 24.18
C THR A 1017 -28.04 25.91 22.95
N ASN A 1018 -26.88 26.56 22.70
CA ASN A 1018 -26.69 27.40 21.53
C ASN A 1018 -26.24 26.57 20.32
N LYS A 1019 -27.20 26.26 19.43
CA LYS A 1019 -26.97 25.48 18.21
C LYS A 1019 -25.93 26.07 17.27
N LYS A 1020 -25.85 27.41 17.17
CA LYS A 1020 -24.87 28.12 16.33
C LYS A 1020 -23.45 27.85 16.84
N VAL A 1021 -23.23 28.08 18.14
CA VAL A 1021 -21.94 27.83 18.80
C VAL A 1021 -21.52 26.36 18.65
N ARG A 1022 -22.45 25.42 18.80
CA ARG A 1022 -22.16 23.99 18.62
C ARG A 1022 -21.69 23.67 17.20
N TRP A 1023 -22.41 24.11 16.16
CA TRP A 1023 -22.04 23.81 14.77
C TRP A 1023 -20.79 24.57 14.32
N ASP A 1024 -20.57 25.80 14.79
CA ASP A 1024 -19.33 26.54 14.57
C ASP A 1024 -18.13 25.80 15.19
N MET A 1025 -18.26 25.29 16.42
CA MET A 1025 -17.21 24.50 17.06
C MET A 1025 -16.92 23.20 16.30
N ILE A 1026 -17.95 22.46 15.85
CA ILE A 1026 -17.76 21.22 15.07
C ILE A 1026 -17.05 21.53 13.75
N ARG A 1027 -17.48 22.59 13.05
CA ARG A 1027 -16.86 23.06 11.81
C ARG A 1027 -15.37 23.35 12.01
N ASP A 1028 -15.05 24.14 13.03
CA ASP A 1028 -13.68 24.59 13.27
C ASP A 1028 -12.76 23.44 13.70
N ILE A 1029 -13.28 22.45 14.43
CA ILE A 1029 -12.55 21.20 14.74
C ILE A 1029 -12.22 20.44 13.46
N TRP A 1030 -13.18 20.31 12.53
CA TRP A 1030 -12.93 19.64 11.26
C TRP A 1030 -11.90 20.37 10.38
N LEU A 1031 -11.91 21.71 10.36
CA LEU A 1031 -10.87 22.50 9.69
C LEU A 1031 -9.49 22.28 10.33
N GLU A 1032 -9.43 22.25 11.66
CA GLU A 1032 -8.17 22.02 12.38
C GLU A 1032 -7.63 20.59 12.11
N MET A 1033 -8.51 19.57 12.10
CA MET A 1033 -8.14 18.21 11.70
C MET A 1033 -7.70 18.11 10.23
N LEU A 1034 -8.35 18.84 9.32
CA LEU A 1034 -7.98 18.89 7.90
C LEU A 1034 -6.58 19.50 7.71
N THR A 1035 -6.30 20.63 8.38
CA THR A 1035 -4.97 21.26 8.33
C THR A 1035 -3.90 20.42 9.03
N TYR A 1036 -4.24 19.71 10.11
CA TYR A 1036 -3.34 18.75 10.76
C TYR A 1036 -2.98 17.58 9.83
N ALA A 1037 -3.97 17.01 9.14
CA ALA A 1037 -3.71 15.94 8.16
C ALA A 1037 -2.81 16.44 7.02
N ALA A 1038 -3.06 17.65 6.53
CA ALA A 1038 -2.25 18.26 5.47
C ALA A 1038 -0.81 18.48 5.94
N SER A 1039 -0.56 19.04 7.13
CA SER A 1039 0.80 19.30 7.62
C SER A 1039 1.65 18.03 7.84
N HIS A 1040 1.02 16.89 8.07
CA HIS A 1040 1.68 15.60 8.36
C HIS A 1040 1.64 14.61 7.18
N SER A 1041 1.37 15.11 5.98
CA SER A 1041 1.35 14.31 4.74
C SER A 1041 2.59 14.61 3.89
N ARG A 1042 3.09 13.60 3.15
CA ARG A 1042 4.31 13.73 2.33
C ARG A 1042 3.99 14.19 0.91
N GLY A 1043 4.86 15.02 0.34
CA GLY A 1043 4.66 15.54 -1.02
C GLY A 1043 4.58 14.44 -2.08
N SER A 1044 5.37 13.38 -1.90
CA SER A 1044 5.35 12.18 -2.77
C SER A 1044 3.99 11.48 -2.80
N GLN A 1045 3.23 11.48 -1.69
CA GLN A 1045 1.89 10.89 -1.62
C GLN A 1045 0.86 11.75 -2.37
N HIS A 1046 1.00 13.07 -2.33
CA HIS A 1046 0.15 14.01 -3.06
C HIS A 1046 0.33 13.88 -4.58
N CYS A 1047 1.55 13.64 -5.07
CA CYS A 1047 1.80 13.33 -6.49
C CYS A 1047 0.94 12.16 -7.00
N GLN A 1048 0.77 11.13 -6.18
CA GLN A 1048 0.00 9.94 -6.55
C GLN A 1048 -1.50 10.24 -6.68
N GLN A 1049 -2.00 11.30 -6.04
CA GLN A 1049 -3.40 11.73 -6.13
C GLN A 1049 -3.70 12.62 -7.34
N LEU A 1050 -2.69 13.25 -7.94
CA LEU A 1050 -2.90 14.11 -9.11
C LEU A 1050 -3.55 13.36 -10.27
N ARG A 1051 -3.28 12.05 -10.45
CA ARG A 1051 -3.96 11.22 -11.46
C ARG A 1051 -5.48 11.09 -11.27
N ARG A 1052 -5.98 11.39 -10.07
CA ARG A 1052 -7.41 11.39 -9.72
C ARG A 1052 -8.02 12.79 -9.77
N GLY A 1053 -7.25 13.77 -10.24
CA GLY A 1053 -7.65 15.17 -10.35
C GLY A 1053 -7.21 16.06 -9.21
N GLY A 1054 -6.39 15.55 -8.27
CA GLY A 1054 -5.98 16.28 -7.08
C GLY A 1054 -7.09 16.29 -6.01
N GLU A 1055 -6.81 15.68 -4.87
CA GLU A 1055 -7.74 15.67 -3.74
C GLU A 1055 -7.76 17.05 -3.04
N LEU A 1056 -8.83 17.39 -2.32
CA LEU A 1056 -8.91 18.64 -1.55
C LEU A 1056 -7.72 18.77 -0.58
N LEU A 1057 -7.33 17.68 0.10
CA LEU A 1057 -6.19 17.65 1.00
C LEU A 1057 -4.88 18.07 0.30
N THR A 1058 -4.69 17.72 -0.97
CA THR A 1058 -3.51 18.16 -1.74
C THR A 1058 -3.51 19.67 -1.97
N HIS A 1059 -4.67 20.28 -2.19
CA HIS A 1059 -4.79 21.72 -2.33
C HIS A 1059 -4.53 22.43 -1.00
N VAL A 1060 -5.08 21.89 0.10
CA VAL A 1060 -4.84 22.42 1.45
C VAL A 1060 -3.37 22.29 1.86
N TRP A 1061 -2.72 21.16 1.55
CA TRP A 1061 -1.30 20.95 1.81
C TRP A 1061 -0.43 21.98 1.09
N LEU A 1062 -0.60 22.16 -0.23
CA LEU A 1062 0.20 23.12 -0.97
C LEU A 1062 -0.09 24.56 -0.54
N LEU A 1063 -1.36 24.89 -0.26
CA LEU A 1063 -1.74 26.17 0.32
C LEU A 1063 -1.04 26.43 1.66
N MET A 1064 -1.04 25.46 2.57
CA MET A 1064 -0.32 25.56 3.84
C MET A 1064 1.19 25.70 3.64
N ALA A 1065 1.76 24.99 2.65
CA ALA A 1065 3.16 25.14 2.29
C ALA A 1065 3.50 26.56 1.85
N HIS A 1066 2.63 27.24 1.08
CA HIS A 1066 2.84 28.64 0.70
C HIS A 1066 2.83 29.61 1.88
N PHE A 1067 2.09 29.30 2.95
CA PHE A 1067 2.17 30.01 4.23
C PHE A 1067 3.36 29.56 5.10
N GLY A 1068 4.17 28.61 4.63
CA GLY A 1068 5.31 28.08 5.36
C GLY A 1068 4.94 27.09 6.46
N MET A 1069 3.74 26.52 6.43
CA MET A 1069 3.16 25.62 7.44
C MET A 1069 3.28 24.14 7.05
N SER A 1070 4.50 23.67 6.73
CA SER A 1070 4.82 22.26 6.43
C SER A 1070 6.04 21.78 7.23
N GLU A 1071 6.12 20.50 7.57
CA GLU A 1071 7.30 19.90 8.22
C GLU A 1071 8.56 19.96 7.35
N GLN A 1072 8.41 20.15 6.02
CA GLN A 1072 9.51 20.26 5.05
C GLN A 1072 10.28 21.59 5.13
N PHE A 1073 9.90 22.50 6.05
CA PHE A 1073 10.66 23.70 6.37
C PHE A 1073 11.54 23.48 7.61
N GLN A 1074 12.71 22.88 7.44
CA GLN A 1074 13.76 22.90 8.45
C GLN A 1074 14.92 23.73 7.93
N ILE A 1075 15.20 24.86 8.60
CA ILE A 1075 16.53 25.40 8.91
C ILE A 1075 16.29 26.65 9.78
N SER A 1076 16.85 26.61 11.00
CA SER A 1076 17.06 27.77 11.87
C SER A 1076 17.74 28.90 11.09
N LYS A 1077 17.36 30.17 11.31
CA LYS A 1077 18.05 31.37 10.80
C LYS A 1077 19.57 31.12 10.66
N GLY A 1078 20.06 30.87 9.45
CA GLY A 1078 21.41 30.29 9.31
C GLY A 1078 22.00 30.32 7.91
N TYR A 1079 21.56 31.24 7.05
CA TYR A 1079 22.23 31.53 5.77
C TYR A 1079 22.72 32.98 5.73
N ALA A 1080 23.38 33.41 6.79
CA ALA A 1080 24.25 34.56 6.70
C ALA A 1080 25.57 34.10 6.07
N ARG A 1081 25.93 34.66 4.91
CA ARG A 1081 27.31 34.54 4.43
C ARG A 1081 28.15 35.46 5.29
N ALA A 1082 29.07 34.89 6.05
CA ALA A 1082 30.01 35.63 6.86
C ALA A 1082 31.05 36.32 5.95
N LEU A 1083 31.11 37.65 5.99
CA LEU A 1083 32.21 38.42 5.41
C LEU A 1083 33.09 38.93 6.55
N LEU A 1084 34.39 38.94 6.31
CA LEU A 1084 35.36 39.53 7.20
C LEU A 1084 35.52 41.01 6.87
N THR A 1085 35.16 41.88 7.81
CA THR A 1085 35.43 43.32 7.72
C THR A 1085 36.51 43.70 8.74
N ALA A 1086 37.51 44.45 8.27
CA ALA A 1086 38.56 45.01 9.13
C ALA A 1086 38.11 46.40 9.60
N LYS A 1087 38.15 46.65 10.90
CA LYS A 1087 37.89 47.98 11.49
C LYS A 1087 39.18 48.65 11.94
#